data_AF-A0AAP0MZU9-F1
#
_entry.id   AF-A0AAP0MZU9-F1
#
_cell.length_a   1.000
_cell.length_b   1.000
_cell.length_c   1.000
_cell.angle_alpha   90.00
_cell.angle_beta   90.00
_cell.angle_gamma   90.00
#
_symmetry.space_group_name_H-M   'P 1'
#
loop_
_entity.id
_entity.type
_entity.pdbx_description
1 polymer ?
#
loop_
_entity_poly.entity_id
_entity_poly.type
_entity_poly.pdbx_seq_one_letter_code
_entity_poly.pdbx_strand_id
1 'polypeptide(L)'
;MSQMTCKSLAIITLAGVIIQMIGLSLFVWGFFPVKPALTGVSGPESYRAPAFDSDENYGNISLPPHQLRSLYQDLSGIPPSFDRLILLVIDGLPAEFVLGKDGNPPRKAFMEAMPYTQSLLANGMAIGYHAKAAPPTVTMPRLKAMVSGAIGGFLDVAFNFNTQAMADDNLLGQFSSIGWKMVMHGDDTWLKLFPGLFTRHDGVSSFFVKDTIQVDQNVSRHLVDELSRDDWNLLILHYLGLDHVGHIGGRSSLLMAPKLAEMDEVVKMIHTSILTRENDQGWTLLVVVSDHGMTENGNHGGSSFEEADSLALFVGLRGHVSDYKSATQNTAQQVDIAPTLALLLGVPIPKNNVGVLIDETFDQLKDDHQLRALELNSWQLFRLLDAQISCLSCANISLNDFSDGQPSVTTECNDSLEKMFCCLYMNAAVLHSTWKSKKVSQSSSWEDYNSTVIAYHKFLKTASEWLSSRATDKPVDLLAFGVTAMLLSCLVLLSLTLHMGREINLIEKLHHYHSNNDMQMCFLDEIFVLGVILILVISMASSSMVEEEHYIWHFMSSTLFLILLRKTVQLLPAQNSLSKGTKNFKFQMCSVFVLLISGRILRGCHQGGVNWTHLPDISKWLENSGGVHVKTVQLVSGVSVVILGFCFLSLLSSKKNVILVVGFNFLVSGLLVLVHIVKYQENAFARSSYGATISAQMIYAVLGSTTVGTAVLLPWFMPIQISKVGSSRDIYSSISVPSDVKDKSLLMALKDSLYVIGWAYIFSWCLLQLLLQQPINAMPILLLLVQILTSLLHFSYSGLHHKEWVEISTLYFLGMAGHFALGNSNSLATIDVAGAFIGISSHSTLLSGVLMLIITYASPLLVLFALVVYMSVKGCLVTQNVNSGHLLQTMLGFPCLVPLTLNSILLTAYTIVLLLMRNHLFVWSVFSPKYLYVCATSVCIYIGIFVVAATGTYTYLVLGKRKIMQYIELLQKNQELVVPAAFHRISFKNMAALKHCFLLSMIVAFSLSSFQMSMAARNLLQAPAGPLPTLPPMPKVALPPMPSIPTLPQATLPPLPTLPNQPTLPKLPTLPPMPAAPKVTLPPLPSNPIPTTIPSIPNIPSTIPTIPFLSPPPSN
;
A
#
# COMPACT_ATOMS: atom_id res chain seq x y z
N MET A 1 48.86 7.30 -0.98
CA MET A 1 47.49 7.69 -0.59
C MET A 1 47.32 7.33 0.87
N SER A 2 46.85 8.25 1.71
CA SER A 2 46.60 7.95 3.13
C SER A 2 45.47 6.94 3.26
N GLN A 3 45.60 5.95 4.15
CA GLN A 3 44.52 5.02 4.48
C GLN A 3 43.35 5.82 5.06
N MET A 4 42.14 5.63 4.50
CA MET A 4 40.94 6.24 5.05
C MET A 4 40.64 5.63 6.41
N THR A 5 40.41 6.48 7.43
CA THR A 5 40.02 5.98 8.75
C THR A 5 38.54 5.57 8.77
N CYS A 6 38.17 4.62 9.63
CA CYS A 6 36.77 4.23 9.88
C CYS A 6 35.86 5.46 10.17
N LYS A 7 36.37 6.45 10.93
CA LYS A 7 35.66 7.70 11.22
C LYS A 7 35.41 8.51 9.94
N SER A 8 36.42 8.67 9.10
CA SER A 8 36.29 9.36 7.81
C SER A 8 35.29 8.66 6.90
N LEU A 9 35.36 7.32 6.82
CA LEU A 9 34.42 6.52 6.04
C LEU A 9 32.97 6.73 6.50
N ALA A 10 32.73 6.67 7.81
CA ALA A 10 31.39 6.87 8.38
C ALA A 10 30.84 8.28 8.13
N ILE A 11 31.67 9.32 8.30
CA ILE A 11 31.26 10.72 8.08
C ILE A 11 30.90 10.96 6.61
N ILE A 12 31.72 10.49 5.66
CA ILE A 12 31.46 10.70 4.23
C ILE A 12 30.23 9.89 3.80
N THR A 13 30.05 8.67 4.32
CA THR A 13 28.84 7.86 4.05
C THR A 13 27.59 8.56 4.54
N LEU A 14 27.60 9.08 5.78
CA LEU A 14 26.47 9.82 6.35
C LEU A 14 26.18 11.10 5.57
N ALA A 15 27.21 11.84 5.15
CA ALA A 15 27.06 13.01 4.30
C ALA A 15 26.40 12.66 2.96
N GLY A 16 26.83 11.57 2.31
CA GLY A 16 26.20 11.06 1.09
C GLY A 16 24.71 10.77 1.29
N VAL A 17 24.35 10.01 2.34
CA VAL A 17 22.94 9.71 2.66
C VAL A 17 22.11 10.97 2.92
N ILE A 18 22.63 11.94 3.67
CA ILE A 18 21.95 13.22 3.93
C ILE A 18 21.72 13.99 2.63
N ILE A 19 22.73 14.07 1.76
CA ILE A 19 22.61 14.72 0.45
C ILE A 19 21.55 14.02 -0.41
N GLN A 20 21.50 12.68 -0.41
CA GLN A 20 20.45 11.93 -1.11
C GLN A 20 19.05 12.26 -0.58
N MET A 21 18.88 12.36 0.75
CA MET A 21 17.60 12.67 1.38
C MET A 21 17.12 14.09 1.06
N ILE A 22 18.04 15.07 1.06
CA ILE A 22 17.73 16.44 0.64
C ILE A 22 17.32 16.45 -0.84
N GLY A 23 18.12 15.82 -1.71
CA GLY A 23 17.82 15.74 -3.15
C GLY A 23 16.47 15.07 -3.44
N LEU A 24 16.18 13.97 -2.75
CA LEU A 24 14.90 13.27 -2.85
C LEU A 24 13.73 14.15 -2.38
N SER A 25 13.89 14.85 -1.26
CA SER A 25 12.84 15.73 -0.71
C SER A 25 12.52 16.89 -1.65
N LEU A 26 13.55 17.53 -2.22
CA LEU A 26 13.40 18.60 -3.22
C LEU A 26 12.70 18.08 -4.47
N PHE A 27 13.08 16.89 -4.95
CA PHE A 27 12.44 16.28 -6.12
C PHE A 27 10.98 15.93 -5.86
N VAL A 28 10.65 15.26 -4.74
CA VAL A 28 9.28 14.88 -4.39
C VAL A 28 8.38 16.12 -4.29
N TRP A 29 8.85 17.18 -3.63
CA TRP A 29 8.11 18.44 -3.54
C TRP A 29 7.91 19.08 -4.92
N GLY A 30 8.95 19.10 -5.75
CA GLY A 30 8.85 19.65 -7.11
C GLY A 30 7.99 18.82 -8.06
N PHE A 31 7.99 17.49 -7.93
CA PHE A 31 7.37 16.61 -8.91
C PHE A 31 5.88 16.37 -8.64
N PHE A 32 5.47 16.43 -7.37
CA PHE A 32 4.09 16.22 -6.95
C PHE A 32 3.52 17.52 -6.38
N PRO A 33 2.94 18.41 -7.20
CA PRO A 33 2.46 19.70 -6.74
C PRO A 33 1.32 19.55 -5.72
N VAL A 34 1.30 20.44 -4.71
CA VAL A 34 0.33 20.45 -3.60
C VAL A 34 -0.26 21.86 -3.41
N LYS A 35 -0.60 22.59 -4.49
CA LYS A 35 -1.18 23.94 -4.30
C LYS A 35 -2.38 24.24 -5.18
N PRO A 36 -3.46 24.78 -4.60
CA PRO A 36 -4.52 25.42 -5.37
C PRO A 36 -3.96 26.60 -6.17
N ALA A 37 -4.46 26.80 -7.39
CA ALA A 37 -4.05 27.89 -8.27
C ALA A 37 -4.52 29.26 -7.75
N LEU A 38 -5.68 29.29 -7.08
CA LEU A 38 -6.29 30.48 -6.51
C LEU A 38 -6.45 30.34 -4.99
N THR A 39 -6.22 31.43 -4.24
CA THR A 39 -6.37 31.46 -2.78
C THR A 39 -7.75 31.95 -2.35
N GLY A 40 -8.20 31.50 -1.18
CA GLY A 40 -9.50 31.89 -0.58
C GLY A 40 -10.68 31.06 -1.08
N VAL A 41 -11.89 31.54 -0.75
CA VAL A 41 -13.18 30.93 -1.12
C VAL A 41 -13.90 31.75 -2.18
N SER A 42 -14.74 31.11 -2.99
CA SER A 42 -15.63 31.77 -3.94
C SER A 42 -16.71 32.57 -3.23
N GLY A 43 -17.01 33.76 -3.75
CA GLY A 43 -18.05 34.67 -3.26
C GLY A 43 -18.83 35.38 -4.38
N PRO A 44 -19.33 36.61 -4.15
CA PRO A 44 -20.07 37.40 -5.15
C PRO A 44 -19.32 37.62 -6.47
N GLU A 45 -17.99 37.61 -6.46
CA GLU A 45 -17.15 37.74 -7.64
C GLU A 45 -17.33 36.60 -8.65
N SER A 46 -17.72 35.41 -8.18
CA SER A 46 -17.95 34.24 -9.03
C SER A 46 -19.14 34.41 -9.98
N TYR A 47 -20.03 35.38 -9.70
CA TYR A 47 -21.19 35.71 -10.54
C TYR A 47 -20.99 36.93 -11.43
N ARG A 48 -19.74 37.40 -11.58
CA ARG A 48 -19.37 38.53 -12.43
C ARG A 48 -18.36 38.09 -13.50
N ALA A 49 -18.40 38.76 -14.66
CA ALA A 49 -17.47 38.49 -15.74
C ALA A 49 -16.01 38.73 -15.32
N PRO A 50 -15.05 37.92 -15.81
CA PRO A 50 -13.63 38.17 -15.58
C PRO A 50 -13.13 39.29 -16.52
N ALA A 51 -13.20 40.56 -16.11
CA ALA A 51 -12.53 41.69 -16.81
C ALA A 51 -12.37 42.92 -15.90
N PHE A 52 -11.13 43.43 -15.84
CA PHE A 52 -10.56 44.64 -15.21
C PHE A 52 -10.99 44.94 -13.76
N ASP A 53 -9.99 44.96 -12.88
CA ASP A 53 -10.00 45.48 -11.50
C ASP A 53 -11.00 46.62 -11.31
N SER A 54 -12.25 46.27 -11.01
CA SER A 54 -13.07 47.15 -10.21
C SER A 54 -12.78 46.70 -8.79
N ASP A 55 -11.95 47.50 -8.14
CA ASP A 55 -11.81 47.65 -6.69
C ASP A 55 -13.18 47.93 -6.01
N GLU A 56 -14.25 47.22 -6.37
CA GLU A 56 -15.39 47.06 -5.50
C GLU A 56 -15.00 46.04 -4.45
N ASN A 57 -14.34 46.58 -3.45
CA ASN A 57 -13.91 45.97 -2.22
C ASN A 57 -15.13 45.40 -1.45
N TYR A 58 -15.71 44.32 -1.94
CA TYR A 58 -16.56 43.40 -1.15
C TYR A 58 -15.69 42.41 -0.37
N GLY A 59 -14.44 42.80 -0.06
CA GLY A 59 -13.65 42.14 0.95
C GLY A 59 -14.41 42.14 2.27
N ASN A 60 -14.85 40.95 2.69
CA ASN A 60 -15.33 40.65 4.04
C ASN A 60 -16.54 41.46 4.55
N ILE A 61 -17.60 41.61 3.76
CA ILE A 61 -18.92 41.85 4.39
C ILE A 61 -19.41 40.49 4.91
N SER A 62 -19.27 40.23 6.22
CA SER A 62 -19.87 39.05 6.85
C SER A 62 -21.40 39.21 6.88
N LEU A 63 -22.04 38.98 5.74
CA LEU A 63 -23.50 38.99 5.66
C LEU A 63 -24.06 37.83 6.48
N PRO A 64 -25.17 38.03 7.22
CA PRO A 64 -25.92 36.93 7.79
C PRO A 64 -26.30 35.92 6.69
N PRO A 65 -26.34 34.61 7.00
CA PRO A 65 -26.53 33.57 5.99
C PRO A 65 -27.74 33.75 5.05
N HIS A 66 -28.87 34.25 5.56
CA HIS A 66 -30.06 34.50 4.74
C HIS A 66 -29.86 35.64 3.72
N GLN A 67 -29.12 36.69 4.11
CA GLN A 67 -28.82 37.81 3.22
C GLN A 67 -27.82 37.38 2.15
N LEU A 68 -26.85 36.53 2.52
CA LEU A 68 -25.90 35.96 1.58
C LEU A 68 -26.60 35.04 0.56
N ARG A 69 -27.53 34.19 1.01
CA ARG A 69 -28.36 33.35 0.12
C ARG A 69 -29.15 34.19 -0.88
N SER A 70 -29.81 35.25 -0.40
CA SER A 70 -30.56 36.19 -1.28
C SER A 70 -29.62 36.87 -2.28
N LEU A 71 -28.47 37.35 -1.82
CA LEU A 71 -27.47 37.99 -2.68
C LEU A 71 -26.98 37.04 -3.78
N TYR A 72 -26.68 35.78 -3.45
CA TYR A 72 -26.25 34.79 -4.43
C TYR A 72 -27.35 34.48 -5.45
N GLN A 73 -28.60 34.38 -5.01
CA GLN A 73 -29.74 34.19 -5.90
C GLN A 73 -29.92 35.38 -6.85
N ASP A 74 -29.78 36.62 -6.35
CA ASP A 74 -29.92 37.83 -7.17
C ASP A 74 -28.77 37.97 -8.18
N LEU A 75 -27.54 37.64 -7.78
CA LEU A 75 -26.34 37.76 -8.63
C LEU A 75 -26.22 36.62 -9.64
N SER A 76 -26.59 35.38 -9.28
CA SER A 76 -26.52 34.24 -10.19
C SER A 76 -27.43 34.45 -11.40
N GLY A 77 -28.61 35.05 -11.18
CA GLY A 77 -29.67 35.14 -12.18
C GLY A 77 -30.31 33.80 -12.50
N ILE A 78 -30.09 32.77 -11.67
CA ILE A 78 -30.64 31.43 -11.79
C ILE A 78 -31.24 31.04 -10.43
N PRO A 79 -32.54 30.70 -10.35
CA PRO A 79 -33.13 30.20 -9.12
C PRO A 79 -32.59 28.79 -8.79
N PRO A 80 -32.39 28.45 -7.49
CA PRO A 80 -32.03 27.08 -7.11
C PRO A 80 -33.12 26.10 -7.53
N SER A 81 -32.73 24.95 -8.07
CA SER A 81 -33.65 23.89 -8.51
C SER A 81 -34.14 23.03 -7.35
N PHE A 82 -33.34 22.95 -6.29
CA PHE A 82 -33.61 22.11 -5.11
C PHE A 82 -33.27 22.85 -3.82
N ASP A 83 -34.01 22.53 -2.75
CA ASP A 83 -33.83 23.11 -1.41
C ASP A 83 -33.13 22.15 -0.44
N ARG A 84 -33.10 20.86 -0.78
CA ARG A 84 -32.47 19.79 -0.01
C ARG A 84 -31.67 18.85 -0.91
N LEU A 85 -30.58 18.33 -0.37
CA LEU A 85 -29.73 17.33 -1.00
C LEU A 85 -29.58 16.11 -0.07
N ILE A 86 -29.77 14.92 -0.61
CA ILE A 86 -29.32 13.67 0.00
C ILE A 86 -28.17 13.14 -0.85
N LEU A 87 -26.98 13.10 -0.28
CA LEU A 87 -25.78 12.55 -0.91
C LEU A 87 -25.51 11.17 -0.32
N LEU A 88 -25.84 10.13 -1.09
CA LEU A 88 -25.58 8.74 -0.75
C LEU A 88 -24.27 8.29 -1.41
N VAL A 89 -23.23 8.09 -0.60
CA VAL A 89 -21.95 7.56 -1.04
C VAL A 89 -21.91 6.07 -0.73
N ILE A 90 -21.75 5.24 -1.77
CA ILE A 90 -21.54 3.80 -1.63
C ILE A 90 -20.09 3.52 -2.02
N ASP A 91 -19.24 3.31 -1.03
CA ASP A 91 -17.79 3.13 -1.21
C ASP A 91 -17.50 1.94 -2.13
N GLY A 92 -16.64 2.16 -3.12
CA GLY A 92 -16.15 1.15 -4.04
C GLY A 92 -17.17 0.60 -5.05
N LEU A 93 -18.34 1.23 -5.26
CA LEU A 93 -19.36 0.77 -6.21
C LEU A 93 -18.99 1.12 -7.68
N PRO A 94 -18.60 0.12 -8.50
CA PRO A 94 -18.28 0.38 -9.90
C PRO A 94 -19.55 0.71 -10.70
N ALA A 95 -19.47 1.66 -11.63
CA ALA A 95 -20.64 2.06 -12.43
C ALA A 95 -21.24 0.88 -13.20
N GLU A 96 -20.40 -0.02 -13.72
CA GLU A 96 -20.86 -1.18 -14.49
C GLU A 96 -21.72 -2.19 -13.71
N PHE A 97 -21.72 -2.14 -12.38
CA PHE A 97 -22.62 -2.98 -11.57
C PHE A 97 -24.08 -2.54 -11.69
N VAL A 98 -24.31 -1.26 -12.04
CA VAL A 98 -25.65 -0.66 -12.13
C VAL A 98 -26.00 -0.28 -13.57
N LEU A 99 -25.06 0.31 -14.32
CA LEU A 99 -25.30 0.85 -15.66
C LEU A 99 -24.93 -0.12 -16.79
N GLY A 100 -24.04 -1.08 -16.50
CA GLY A 100 -23.46 -1.97 -17.50
C GLY A 100 -22.18 -1.39 -18.12
N LYS A 101 -21.64 -2.00 -19.18
CA LYS A 101 -20.37 -1.61 -19.80
C LYS A 101 -20.38 -1.83 -21.31
N ASP A 102 -19.83 -0.88 -22.07
CA ASP A 102 -19.69 -0.94 -23.53
C ASP A 102 -21.01 -1.25 -24.26
N GLY A 103 -22.11 -0.70 -23.72
CA GLY A 103 -23.46 -0.92 -24.21
C GLY A 103 -24.10 -2.26 -23.84
N ASN A 104 -23.41 -3.10 -23.07
CA ASN A 104 -23.99 -4.31 -22.47
C ASN A 104 -24.61 -4.00 -21.11
N PRO A 105 -25.74 -4.62 -20.73
CA PRO A 105 -26.34 -4.43 -19.42
C PRO A 105 -25.48 -5.03 -18.30
N PRO A 106 -25.76 -4.69 -17.02
CA PRO A 106 -25.09 -5.31 -15.88
C PRO A 106 -25.26 -6.83 -15.83
N ARG A 107 -24.44 -7.50 -15.01
CA ARG A 107 -24.62 -8.93 -14.73
C ARG A 107 -26.03 -9.19 -14.20
N LYS A 108 -26.70 -10.23 -14.70
CA LYS A 108 -28.07 -10.58 -14.31
C LYS A 108 -28.26 -10.66 -12.78
N ALA A 109 -27.31 -11.27 -12.07
CA ALA A 109 -27.34 -11.36 -10.60
C ALA A 109 -27.32 -9.99 -9.90
N PHE A 110 -26.69 -8.97 -10.49
CA PHE A 110 -26.66 -7.61 -9.94
C PHE A 110 -27.93 -6.83 -10.27
N MET A 111 -28.48 -7.04 -11.47
CA MET A 111 -29.81 -6.51 -11.81
C MET A 111 -30.90 -7.07 -10.87
N GLU A 112 -30.86 -8.38 -10.61
CA GLU A 112 -31.78 -9.05 -9.68
C GLU A 112 -31.54 -8.63 -8.22
N ALA A 113 -30.33 -8.20 -7.88
CA ALA A 113 -30.01 -7.64 -6.56
C ALA A 113 -30.47 -6.18 -6.41
N MET A 114 -30.51 -5.39 -7.50
CA MET A 114 -30.92 -3.98 -7.45
C MET A 114 -32.18 -3.65 -8.27
N PRO A 115 -33.30 -4.37 -8.09
CA PRO A 115 -34.47 -4.24 -8.94
C PRO A 115 -35.12 -2.85 -8.87
N TYR A 116 -35.07 -2.16 -7.73
CA TYR A 116 -35.68 -0.84 -7.59
C TYR A 116 -34.88 0.22 -8.34
N THR A 117 -33.56 0.24 -8.18
CA THR A 117 -32.66 1.15 -8.90
C THR A 117 -32.77 0.94 -10.40
N GLN A 118 -32.83 -0.32 -10.86
CA GLN A 118 -33.07 -0.65 -12.27
C GLN A 118 -34.43 -0.12 -12.76
N SER A 119 -35.47 -0.19 -11.93
CA SER A 119 -36.78 0.39 -12.26
C SER A 119 -36.74 1.92 -12.37
N LEU A 120 -35.94 2.62 -11.56
CA LEU A 120 -35.79 4.07 -11.67
C LEU A 120 -35.18 4.47 -13.02
N LEU A 121 -34.11 3.78 -13.42
CA LEU A 121 -33.45 3.97 -14.72
C LEU A 121 -34.40 3.64 -15.88
N ALA A 122 -35.13 2.52 -15.80
CA ALA A 122 -36.05 2.09 -16.86
C ALA A 122 -37.25 3.03 -17.06
N ASN A 123 -37.70 3.70 -16.00
CA ASN A 123 -38.82 4.64 -16.05
C ASN A 123 -38.36 6.09 -16.30
N GLY A 124 -37.07 6.33 -16.54
CA GLY A 124 -36.50 7.65 -16.72
C GLY A 124 -36.63 8.57 -15.49
N MET A 125 -36.75 7.98 -14.29
CA MET A 125 -36.77 8.71 -13.00
C MET A 125 -35.38 8.91 -12.42
N ALA A 126 -34.37 8.23 -12.98
CA ALA A 126 -32.98 8.40 -12.64
C ALA A 126 -32.13 8.45 -13.91
N ILE A 127 -31.03 9.21 -13.84
CA ILE A 127 -30.01 9.30 -14.90
C ILE A 127 -28.68 8.88 -14.29
N GLY A 128 -28.03 7.90 -14.90
CA GLY A 128 -26.76 7.33 -14.46
C GLY A 128 -25.61 7.73 -15.37
N TYR A 129 -24.47 8.02 -14.76
CA TYR A 129 -23.22 8.39 -15.41
C TYR A 129 -22.09 7.47 -14.94
N HIS A 130 -21.25 7.07 -15.90
CA HIS A 130 -19.91 6.57 -15.65
C HIS A 130 -19.02 7.73 -15.24
N ALA A 131 -18.99 8.06 -13.94
CA ALA A 131 -18.18 9.13 -13.38
C ALA A 131 -16.72 8.66 -13.26
N LYS A 132 -15.87 9.14 -14.17
CA LYS A 132 -14.45 8.75 -14.22
C LYS A 132 -13.69 9.44 -13.08
N ALA A 133 -13.19 8.61 -12.17
CA ALA A 133 -12.35 9.00 -11.06
C ALA A 133 -10.89 9.05 -11.50
N ALA A 134 -10.24 10.20 -11.33
CA ALA A 134 -8.81 10.32 -11.61
C ALA A 134 -7.99 9.49 -10.60
N PRO A 135 -6.87 8.87 -11.00
CA PRO A 135 -5.96 8.26 -10.03
C PRO A 135 -5.34 9.36 -9.14
N PRO A 136 -5.09 9.08 -7.85
CA PRO A 136 -5.28 7.81 -7.16
C PRO A 136 -6.75 7.56 -6.76
N THR A 137 -7.24 6.34 -7.03
CA THR A 137 -8.63 5.91 -6.78
C THR A 137 -8.82 5.40 -5.34
N VAL A 138 -8.61 6.30 -4.39
CA VAL A 138 -8.75 6.03 -2.94
C VAL A 138 -9.81 6.97 -2.36
N THR A 139 -10.50 6.60 -1.30
CA THR A 139 -11.63 7.35 -0.74
C THR A 139 -11.37 8.84 -0.51
N MET A 140 -10.41 9.22 0.34
CA MET A 140 -10.21 10.63 0.71
C MET A 140 -9.92 11.58 -0.48
N PRO A 141 -9.00 11.28 -1.43
CA PRO A 141 -8.75 12.16 -2.58
C PRO A 141 -9.96 12.28 -3.50
N ARG A 142 -10.77 11.22 -3.61
CA ARG A 142 -11.98 11.21 -4.44
C ARG A 142 -13.13 12.00 -3.79
N LEU A 143 -13.30 11.89 -2.46
CA LEU A 143 -14.22 12.76 -1.71
C LEU A 143 -13.86 14.24 -1.90
N LYS A 144 -12.57 14.60 -1.77
CA LYS A 144 -12.10 15.98 -2.04
C LYS A 144 -12.43 16.42 -3.46
N ALA A 145 -12.18 15.58 -4.46
CA ALA A 145 -12.47 15.88 -5.86
C ALA A 145 -13.96 16.13 -6.11
N MET A 146 -14.86 15.32 -5.54
CA MET A 146 -16.31 15.48 -5.70
C MET A 146 -16.86 16.78 -5.11
N VAL A 147 -16.31 17.26 -4.00
CA VAL A 147 -16.85 18.45 -3.29
C VAL A 147 -16.17 19.76 -3.67
N SER A 148 -14.98 19.72 -4.28
CA SER A 148 -14.24 20.92 -4.72
C SER A 148 -14.16 21.06 -6.24
N GLY A 149 -14.32 19.95 -6.97
CA GLY A 149 -14.05 19.87 -8.40
C GLY A 149 -12.59 20.10 -8.77
N ALA A 150 -11.67 20.05 -7.79
CA ALA A 150 -10.23 20.14 -8.02
C ALA A 150 -9.63 18.74 -8.15
N ILE A 151 -8.56 18.61 -8.94
CA ILE A 151 -7.83 17.34 -9.06
C ILE A 151 -6.96 17.18 -7.80
N GLY A 152 -7.21 16.10 -7.05
CA GLY A 152 -6.37 15.71 -5.92
C GLY A 152 -4.92 15.44 -6.34
N GLY A 153 -3.95 15.85 -5.53
CA GLY A 153 -2.54 15.62 -5.80
C GLY A 153 -2.16 14.17 -5.50
N PHE A 154 -1.16 13.64 -6.21
CA PHE A 154 -0.66 12.28 -5.93
C PHE A 154 -0.10 12.11 -4.51
N LEU A 155 0.36 13.20 -3.86
CA LEU A 155 0.75 13.19 -2.44
C LEU A 155 -0.44 13.08 -1.48
N ASP A 156 -1.67 13.35 -1.91
CA ASP A 156 -2.85 13.11 -1.07
C ASP A 156 -2.95 11.63 -0.66
N VAL A 157 -2.42 10.66 -1.44
CA VAL A 157 -2.32 9.25 -1.00
C VAL A 157 -1.47 9.08 0.25
N ALA A 158 -0.32 9.76 0.30
CA ALA A 158 0.55 9.71 1.47
C ALA A 158 -0.13 10.37 2.69
N PHE A 159 -0.94 11.42 2.44
CA PHE A 159 -1.73 12.08 3.47
C PHE A 159 -3.05 11.35 3.80
N ASN A 160 -3.53 10.38 3.00
CA ASN A 160 -4.68 9.54 3.36
C ASN A 160 -4.45 8.77 4.65
N PHE A 161 -3.19 8.37 4.88
CA PHE A 161 -2.81 7.75 6.13
C PHE A 161 -2.87 8.73 7.31
N ASN A 162 -3.00 10.05 7.11
CA ASN A 162 -3.13 11.06 8.16
C ASN A 162 -4.06 12.19 7.71
N THR A 163 -5.35 11.88 7.51
CA THR A 163 -6.38 12.80 7.01
C THR A 163 -6.34 14.15 7.73
N GLN A 164 -5.93 15.19 7.03
CA GLN A 164 -5.93 16.57 7.51
C GLN A 164 -7.21 17.28 7.06
N ALA A 165 -7.65 18.26 7.86
CA ALA A 165 -8.78 19.10 7.51
C ALA A 165 -8.58 19.77 6.14
N MET A 166 -9.62 19.77 5.32
CA MET A 166 -9.63 20.43 4.03
C MET A 166 -9.82 21.93 4.23
N ALA A 167 -8.77 22.70 4.00
CA ALA A 167 -8.79 24.16 4.12
C ALA A 167 -9.24 24.87 2.82
N ASP A 168 -9.20 24.16 1.69
CA ASP A 168 -9.56 24.70 0.38
C ASP A 168 -11.07 24.84 0.22
N ASP A 169 -11.47 25.75 -0.67
CA ASP A 169 -12.86 26.01 -0.99
C ASP A 169 -13.58 24.75 -1.53
N ASN A 170 -14.81 24.54 -1.07
CA ASN A 170 -15.60 23.35 -1.38
C ASN A 170 -17.09 23.59 -1.12
N LEU A 171 -17.94 22.72 -1.68
CA LEU A 171 -19.39 22.78 -1.57
C LEU A 171 -19.90 22.84 -0.13
N LEU A 172 -19.34 22.05 0.79
CA LEU A 172 -19.82 22.01 2.18
C LEU A 172 -19.55 23.34 2.90
N GLY A 173 -18.38 23.95 2.64
CA GLY A 173 -18.07 25.30 3.09
C GLY A 173 -19.04 26.34 2.52
N GLN A 174 -19.35 26.24 1.23
CA GLN A 174 -20.31 27.13 0.56
C GLN A 174 -21.74 26.99 1.12
N PHE A 175 -22.23 25.76 1.33
CA PHE A 175 -23.52 25.50 1.98
C PHE A 175 -23.55 26.02 3.42
N SER A 176 -22.48 25.80 4.19
CA SER A 176 -22.36 26.34 5.54
C SER A 176 -22.45 27.86 5.57
N SER A 177 -21.87 28.55 4.58
CA SER A 177 -21.86 30.01 4.51
C SER A 177 -23.26 30.61 4.33
N ILE A 178 -24.14 29.91 3.60
CA ILE A 178 -25.55 30.29 3.42
C ILE A 178 -26.48 29.69 4.47
N GLY A 179 -25.92 29.07 5.52
CA GLY A 179 -26.64 28.67 6.72
C GLY A 179 -27.35 27.33 6.59
N TRP A 180 -26.94 26.49 5.65
CA TRP A 180 -27.48 25.13 5.54
C TRP A 180 -27.14 24.30 6.77
N LYS A 181 -28.13 23.57 7.26
CA LYS A 181 -27.93 22.58 8.31
C LYS A 181 -27.58 21.25 7.67
N MET A 182 -26.41 20.73 8.02
CA MET A 182 -25.86 19.51 7.42
C MET A 182 -25.81 18.38 8.45
N VAL A 183 -26.13 17.17 8.00
CA VAL A 183 -26.11 15.93 8.79
C VAL A 183 -25.24 14.91 8.06
N MET A 184 -24.44 14.15 8.81
CA MET A 184 -23.55 13.12 8.24
C MET A 184 -23.58 11.83 9.06
N HIS A 185 -23.82 10.69 8.40
CA HIS A 185 -23.69 9.37 9.00
C HIS A 185 -22.88 8.47 8.07
N GLY A 186 -21.90 7.73 8.60
CA GLY A 186 -21.03 6.87 7.78
C GLY A 186 -19.56 7.10 8.03
N ASP A 187 -18.72 6.88 7.01
CA ASP A 187 -17.26 6.95 7.13
C ASP A 187 -16.76 8.26 7.79
N ASP A 188 -16.03 8.12 8.91
CA ASP A 188 -15.54 9.22 9.74
C ASP A 188 -14.53 10.14 9.01
N THR A 189 -14.06 9.77 7.81
CA THR A 189 -13.28 10.64 6.91
C THR A 189 -13.93 12.00 6.69
N TRP A 190 -15.26 12.08 6.58
CA TRP A 190 -15.96 13.36 6.44
C TRP A 190 -15.76 14.28 7.66
N LEU A 191 -15.78 13.71 8.87
CA LEU A 191 -15.59 14.49 10.11
C LEU A 191 -14.16 15.02 10.25
N LYS A 192 -13.19 14.27 9.71
CA LYS A 192 -11.77 14.66 9.69
C LYS A 192 -11.50 15.74 8.64
N LEU A 193 -12.10 15.61 7.46
CA LEU A 193 -11.96 16.59 6.37
C LEU A 193 -12.70 17.90 6.68
N PHE A 194 -13.89 17.83 7.31
CA PHE A 194 -14.79 18.97 7.52
C PHE A 194 -15.15 19.16 9.01
N PRO A 195 -14.16 19.43 9.87
CA PRO A 195 -14.41 19.53 11.30
C PRO A 195 -15.35 20.69 11.62
N GLY A 196 -16.41 20.40 12.39
CA GLY A 196 -17.34 21.42 12.89
C GLY A 196 -18.44 21.87 11.93
N LEU A 197 -18.54 21.28 10.72
CA LEU A 197 -19.60 21.64 9.75
C LEU A 197 -20.94 20.92 10.00
N PHE A 198 -20.94 19.75 10.63
CA PHE A 198 -22.15 18.93 10.78
C PHE A 198 -22.89 19.22 12.09
N THR A 199 -24.19 19.48 12.00
CA THR A 199 -25.07 19.74 13.14
C THR A 199 -25.45 18.49 13.91
N ARG A 200 -25.60 17.37 13.19
CA ARG A 200 -25.71 16.02 13.74
C ARG A 200 -24.79 15.12 12.94
N HIS A 201 -24.10 14.24 13.64
CA HIS A 201 -23.27 13.27 12.95
C HIS A 201 -23.02 12.01 13.78
N ASP A 202 -22.78 10.90 13.08
CA ASP A 202 -22.27 9.66 13.68
C ASP A 202 -21.26 9.00 12.73
N GLY A 203 -20.00 9.00 13.15
CA GLY A 203 -18.87 8.53 12.34
C GLY A 203 -18.61 7.05 12.57
N VAL A 204 -18.44 6.31 11.48
CA VAL A 204 -18.06 4.91 11.43
C VAL A 204 -16.63 4.84 10.94
N SER A 205 -15.80 4.07 11.64
CA SER A 205 -14.39 3.90 11.26
C SER A 205 -14.26 2.94 10.08
N SER A 206 -13.80 3.44 8.93
CA SER A 206 -13.40 2.65 7.74
C SER A 206 -12.24 1.67 7.98
N PHE A 207 -11.53 1.79 9.11
CA PHE A 207 -10.34 0.96 9.40
C PHE A 207 -10.61 -0.54 9.64
N PHE A 208 -11.85 -0.95 9.88
CA PHE A 208 -12.19 -2.36 10.11
C PHE A 208 -12.72 -3.03 8.83
N VAL A 209 -11.87 -3.16 7.81
CA VAL A 209 -12.20 -3.72 6.47
C VAL A 209 -12.86 -5.12 6.51
N LYS A 210 -12.72 -5.86 7.61
CA LYS A 210 -13.36 -7.18 7.80
C LYS A 210 -14.79 -7.11 8.32
N ASP A 211 -15.26 -5.95 8.73
CA ASP A 211 -16.66 -5.73 9.13
C ASP A 211 -17.45 -5.25 7.92
N THR A 212 -18.33 -6.10 7.39
CA THR A 212 -19.19 -5.79 6.24
C THR A 212 -20.63 -5.51 6.64
N ILE A 213 -20.98 -5.59 7.93
CA ILE A 213 -22.38 -5.56 8.39
C ILE A 213 -22.58 -4.41 9.38
N GLN A 214 -21.78 -4.35 10.44
CA GLN A 214 -21.99 -3.38 11.49
C GLN A 214 -21.63 -1.96 11.01
N VAL A 215 -20.68 -1.83 10.09
CA VAL A 215 -20.38 -0.54 9.42
C VAL A 215 -21.62 0.07 8.76
N ASP A 216 -22.40 -0.71 8.01
CA ASP A 216 -23.58 -0.23 7.28
C ASP A 216 -24.82 -0.12 8.19
N GLN A 217 -24.95 -1.01 9.17
CA GLN A 217 -26.01 -0.93 10.19
C GLN A 217 -25.89 0.35 11.03
N ASN A 218 -24.67 0.80 11.33
CA ASN A 218 -24.43 2.03 12.07
C ASN A 218 -24.86 3.28 11.29
N VAL A 219 -24.92 3.22 9.95
CA VAL A 219 -25.49 4.26 9.11
C VAL A 219 -27.02 4.11 9.05
N SER A 220 -27.49 2.91 8.71
CA SER A 220 -28.91 2.61 8.49
C SER A 220 -29.79 2.84 9.71
N ARG A 221 -29.26 2.67 10.93
CA ARG A 221 -30.02 2.88 12.18
C ARG A 221 -30.55 4.30 12.35
N HIS A 222 -29.91 5.29 11.72
CA HIS A 222 -30.32 6.70 11.77
C HIS A 222 -31.25 7.09 10.62
N LEU A 223 -31.32 6.26 9.57
CA LEU A 223 -31.93 6.64 8.30
C LEU A 223 -33.42 6.97 8.43
N VAL A 224 -34.19 6.12 9.12
CA VAL A 224 -35.64 6.32 9.30
C VAL A 224 -35.93 7.63 10.06
N ASP A 225 -35.18 7.86 11.14
CA ASP A 225 -35.34 9.06 11.95
C ASP A 225 -34.96 10.31 11.16
N GLU A 226 -33.83 10.34 10.45
CA GLU A 226 -33.40 11.52 9.69
C GLU A 226 -34.31 11.81 8.49
N LEU A 227 -34.82 10.80 7.79
CA LEU A 227 -35.78 10.98 6.69
C LEU A 227 -37.13 11.56 7.16
N SER A 228 -37.52 11.27 8.41
CA SER A 228 -38.73 11.84 9.01
C SER A 228 -38.60 13.33 9.35
N ARG A 229 -37.37 13.86 9.43
CA ARG A 229 -37.08 15.24 9.87
C ARG A 229 -36.99 16.25 8.72
N ASP A 230 -37.35 17.48 9.06
CA ASP A 230 -37.46 18.66 8.18
C ASP A 230 -36.37 19.71 8.50
N ASP A 231 -35.54 19.47 9.52
CA ASP A 231 -34.65 20.47 10.11
C ASP A 231 -33.24 20.51 9.49
N TRP A 232 -33.00 19.80 8.38
CA TRP A 232 -31.72 19.73 7.67
C TRP A 232 -31.89 20.02 6.18
N ASN A 233 -30.83 20.57 5.54
CA ASN A 233 -30.75 20.85 4.11
C ASN A 233 -29.87 19.85 3.36
N LEU A 234 -28.82 19.34 4.00
CA LEU A 234 -27.95 18.30 3.45
C LEU A 234 -27.88 17.10 4.38
N LEU A 235 -28.16 15.91 3.84
CA LEU A 235 -27.93 14.63 4.51
C LEU A 235 -26.89 13.83 3.71
N ILE A 236 -25.74 13.56 4.34
CA ILE A 236 -24.69 12.70 3.79
C ILE A 236 -24.78 11.34 4.45
N LEU A 237 -24.84 10.29 3.63
CA LEU A 237 -24.80 8.90 4.06
C LEU A 237 -23.64 8.20 3.35
N HIS A 238 -22.66 7.69 4.09
CA HIS A 238 -21.49 7.03 3.48
C HIS A 238 -21.36 5.58 3.96
N TYR A 239 -21.74 4.64 3.09
CA TYR A 239 -21.70 3.19 3.34
C TYR A 239 -20.38 2.58 2.88
N LEU A 240 -19.81 1.71 3.73
CA LEU A 240 -18.47 1.12 3.55
C LEU A 240 -18.53 -0.37 3.19
N GLY A 241 -19.64 -1.05 3.47
CA GLY A 241 -19.69 -2.50 3.45
C GLY A 241 -19.51 -3.13 2.07
N LEU A 242 -19.77 -2.40 0.98
CA LEU A 242 -19.58 -2.90 -0.39
C LEU A 242 -18.09 -2.97 -0.76
N ASP A 243 -17.34 -1.90 -0.53
CA ASP A 243 -15.88 -1.91 -0.68
C ASP A 243 -15.22 -2.98 0.21
N HIS A 244 -15.64 -3.08 1.48
CA HIS A 244 -15.16 -4.12 2.39
C HIS A 244 -15.42 -5.55 1.86
N VAL A 245 -16.59 -5.80 1.26
CA VAL A 245 -16.88 -7.08 0.58
C VAL A 245 -15.94 -7.31 -0.60
N GLY A 246 -15.66 -6.26 -1.37
CA GLY A 246 -14.64 -6.24 -2.42
C GLY A 246 -13.28 -6.70 -1.87
N HIS A 247 -12.73 -6.01 -0.87
CA HIS A 247 -11.44 -6.35 -0.28
C HIS A 247 -11.34 -7.77 0.30
N ILE A 248 -12.47 -8.36 0.75
CA ILE A 248 -12.48 -9.71 1.31
C ILE A 248 -12.53 -10.80 0.23
N GLY A 249 -13.31 -10.60 -0.84
CA GLY A 249 -13.66 -11.68 -1.77
C GLY A 249 -13.69 -11.29 -3.25
N GLY A 250 -13.27 -10.08 -3.59
CA GLY A 250 -13.30 -9.52 -4.93
C GLY A 250 -14.70 -9.26 -5.47
N ARG A 251 -14.75 -8.89 -6.75
CA ARG A 251 -15.98 -8.52 -7.48
C ARG A 251 -16.97 -9.67 -7.63
N SER A 252 -16.43 -10.89 -7.64
CA SER A 252 -17.18 -12.12 -7.81
C SER A 252 -17.48 -12.81 -6.47
N SER A 253 -17.31 -12.10 -5.34
CA SER A 253 -17.67 -12.56 -4.00
C SER A 253 -19.15 -12.96 -3.91
N LEU A 254 -19.43 -14.06 -3.20
CA LEU A 254 -20.81 -14.48 -2.88
C LEU A 254 -21.56 -13.44 -2.03
N LEU A 255 -20.83 -12.54 -1.35
CA LEU A 255 -21.41 -11.48 -0.53
C LEU A 255 -21.75 -10.21 -1.34
N MET A 256 -21.32 -10.11 -2.61
CA MET A 256 -21.51 -8.90 -3.41
C MET A 256 -22.99 -8.66 -3.74
N ALA A 257 -23.70 -9.67 -4.25
CA ALA A 257 -25.12 -9.53 -4.59
C ALA A 257 -26.01 -9.23 -3.36
N PRO A 258 -25.87 -9.92 -2.21
CA PRO A 258 -26.58 -9.53 -0.98
C PRO A 258 -26.31 -8.09 -0.54
N LYS A 259 -25.07 -7.61 -0.70
CA LYS A 259 -24.69 -6.24 -0.34
C LYS A 259 -25.28 -5.20 -1.28
N LEU A 260 -25.33 -5.49 -2.59
CA LEU A 260 -26.03 -4.65 -3.56
C LEU A 260 -27.55 -4.56 -3.26
N ALA A 261 -28.16 -5.67 -2.83
CA ALA A 261 -29.57 -5.68 -2.44
C ALA A 261 -29.86 -4.83 -1.19
N GLU A 262 -28.93 -4.80 -0.24
CA GLU A 262 -29.01 -3.88 0.89
C GLU A 262 -28.98 -2.41 0.43
N MET A 263 -28.09 -2.06 -0.51
CA MET A 263 -28.02 -0.70 -1.04
C MET A 263 -29.26 -0.32 -1.86
N ASP A 264 -29.85 -1.26 -2.61
CA ASP A 264 -31.09 -1.03 -3.34
C ASP A 264 -32.27 -0.70 -2.41
N GLU A 265 -32.38 -1.39 -1.27
CA GLU A 265 -33.39 -1.07 -0.26
C GLU A 265 -33.14 0.30 0.40
N VAL A 266 -31.89 0.71 0.59
CA VAL A 266 -31.55 2.07 1.06
C VAL A 266 -32.01 3.12 0.05
N VAL A 267 -31.69 2.95 -1.24
CA VAL A 267 -32.14 3.85 -2.32
C VAL A 267 -33.67 3.93 -2.35
N LYS A 268 -34.35 2.79 -2.20
CA LYS A 268 -35.81 2.70 -2.17
C LYS A 268 -36.43 3.42 -0.98
N MET A 269 -35.88 3.24 0.22
CA MET A 269 -36.36 3.93 1.42
C MET A 269 -36.24 5.45 1.25
N ILE A 270 -35.11 5.94 0.75
CA ILE A 270 -34.88 7.37 0.52
C ILE A 270 -35.85 7.90 -0.54
N HIS A 271 -35.90 7.28 -1.72
CA HIS A 271 -36.76 7.76 -2.81
C HIS A 271 -38.24 7.74 -2.44
N THR A 272 -38.72 6.68 -1.76
CA THR A 272 -40.11 6.62 -1.29
C THR A 272 -40.41 7.74 -0.30
N SER A 273 -39.48 8.03 0.62
CA SER A 273 -39.62 9.15 1.55
C SER A 273 -39.68 10.50 0.83
N ILE A 274 -38.92 10.70 -0.25
CA ILE A 274 -38.97 11.93 -1.05
C ILE A 274 -40.35 12.08 -1.70
N LEU A 275 -40.86 11.04 -2.37
CA LEU A 275 -42.17 11.05 -3.02
C LEU A 275 -43.32 11.37 -2.05
N THR A 276 -43.24 10.89 -0.80
CA THR A 276 -44.27 11.21 0.21
C THR A 276 -44.27 12.68 0.66
N ARG A 277 -43.18 13.43 0.42
CA ARG A 277 -43.00 14.82 0.88
C ARG A 277 -43.25 15.88 -0.18
N GLU A 278 -43.29 15.53 -1.47
CA GLU A 278 -43.42 16.48 -2.58
C GLU A 278 -44.73 17.31 -2.57
N ASN A 279 -45.71 16.98 -1.71
CA ASN A 279 -46.97 17.70 -1.68
C ASN A 279 -46.96 19.04 -0.90
N ASP A 280 -45.96 19.37 -0.05
CA ASP A 280 -46.04 20.60 0.78
C ASP A 280 -44.72 21.34 1.16
N GLN A 281 -43.49 20.84 0.88
CA GLN A 281 -42.25 21.40 1.50
C GLN A 281 -40.95 21.44 0.65
N GLY A 282 -41.01 21.85 -0.63
CA GLY A 282 -39.81 22.08 -1.46
C GLY A 282 -39.20 20.80 -2.06
N TRP A 283 -38.19 20.96 -2.93
CA TRP A 283 -37.68 19.87 -3.78
C TRP A 283 -36.39 19.26 -3.22
N THR A 284 -36.33 17.92 -3.17
CA THR A 284 -35.17 17.18 -2.68
C THR A 284 -34.49 16.44 -3.83
N LEU A 285 -33.19 16.66 -4.00
CA LEU A 285 -32.36 15.90 -4.94
C LEU A 285 -31.71 14.72 -4.21
N LEU A 286 -31.81 13.51 -4.78
CA LEU A 286 -31.01 12.36 -4.35
C LEU A 286 -29.89 12.13 -5.36
N VAL A 287 -28.66 12.10 -4.86
CA VAL A 287 -27.46 11.79 -5.64
C VAL A 287 -26.78 10.58 -5.02
N VAL A 288 -26.73 9.47 -5.77
CA VAL A 288 -26.01 8.25 -5.37
C VAL A 288 -24.68 8.23 -6.12
N VAL A 289 -23.57 8.26 -5.38
CA VAL A 289 -22.22 8.30 -5.96
C VAL A 289 -21.34 7.21 -5.37
N SER A 290 -20.33 6.83 -6.15
CA SER A 290 -19.18 6.09 -5.67
C SER A 290 -17.93 6.97 -5.72
N ASP A 291 -17.03 6.77 -4.79
CA ASP A 291 -15.73 7.42 -4.73
C ASP A 291 -14.74 6.78 -5.71
N HIS A 292 -14.75 5.46 -5.85
CA HIS A 292 -13.98 4.68 -6.84
C HIS A 292 -14.70 3.39 -7.26
N GLY A 293 -14.13 2.67 -8.22
CA GLY A 293 -14.48 1.28 -8.51
C GLY A 293 -13.53 0.30 -7.79
N MET A 294 -13.36 -0.91 -8.32
CA MET A 294 -12.46 -1.92 -7.76
C MET A 294 -11.97 -2.91 -8.83
N THR A 295 -10.74 -3.39 -8.68
CA THR A 295 -10.17 -4.49 -9.48
C THR A 295 -10.91 -5.81 -9.24
N GLU A 296 -10.69 -6.84 -10.08
CA GLU A 296 -11.38 -8.15 -9.93
C GLU A 296 -11.18 -8.78 -8.54
N ASN A 297 -9.99 -8.59 -7.94
CA ASN A 297 -9.66 -9.06 -6.59
C ASN A 297 -10.16 -8.12 -5.48
N GLY A 298 -10.85 -7.02 -5.83
CA GLY A 298 -11.45 -6.08 -4.90
C GLY A 298 -10.45 -5.12 -4.25
N ASN A 299 -9.32 -4.86 -4.89
CA ASN A 299 -8.41 -3.77 -4.51
C ASN A 299 -8.64 -2.53 -5.38
N HIS A 300 -8.15 -1.38 -4.93
CA HIS A 300 -8.27 -0.10 -5.63
C HIS A 300 -7.03 0.79 -5.35
N GLY A 301 -7.02 2.03 -5.83
CA GLY A 301 -5.93 3.00 -5.66
C GLY A 301 -5.04 3.17 -6.90
N GLY A 302 -5.21 2.32 -7.91
CA GLY A 302 -4.58 2.43 -9.21
C GLY A 302 -5.37 3.29 -10.21
N SER A 303 -5.21 3.00 -11.49
CA SER A 303 -5.85 3.71 -12.60
C SER A 303 -6.50 2.77 -13.61
N SER A 304 -6.70 1.50 -13.26
CA SER A 304 -7.38 0.59 -14.18
C SER A 304 -8.79 1.11 -14.48
N PHE A 305 -9.36 0.71 -15.61
CA PHE A 305 -10.73 1.11 -15.93
C PHE A 305 -11.69 0.72 -14.80
N GLU A 306 -11.54 -0.49 -14.26
CA GLU A 306 -12.38 -1.05 -13.20
C GLU A 306 -12.26 -0.27 -11.89
N GLU A 307 -11.11 0.34 -11.61
CA GLU A 307 -10.87 1.20 -10.45
C GLU A 307 -11.37 2.63 -10.66
N ALA A 308 -11.24 3.16 -11.89
CA ALA A 308 -11.59 4.54 -12.23
C ALA A 308 -13.08 4.74 -12.55
N ASP A 309 -13.78 3.67 -12.95
CA ASP A 309 -15.18 3.75 -13.35
C ASP A 309 -16.13 3.69 -12.15
N SER A 310 -16.47 4.86 -11.60
CA SER A 310 -17.33 5.01 -10.42
C SER A 310 -18.75 5.45 -10.80
N LEU A 311 -19.76 5.02 -10.04
CA LEU A 311 -21.16 5.38 -10.31
C LEU A 311 -21.44 6.85 -9.92
N ALA A 312 -22.19 7.57 -10.74
CA ALA A 312 -22.97 8.73 -10.31
C ALA A 312 -24.41 8.63 -10.84
N LEU A 313 -25.40 8.68 -9.96
CA LEU A 313 -26.81 8.51 -10.28
C LEU A 313 -27.61 9.67 -9.68
N PHE A 314 -28.31 10.41 -10.53
CA PHE A 314 -29.18 11.51 -10.12
C PHE A 314 -30.64 11.05 -10.15
N VAL A 315 -31.35 11.21 -9.04
CA VAL A 315 -32.75 10.84 -8.88
C VAL A 315 -33.56 12.07 -8.46
N GLY A 316 -34.65 12.34 -9.16
CA GLY A 316 -35.49 13.53 -8.93
C GLY A 316 -35.18 14.73 -9.83
N LEU A 317 -34.33 14.57 -10.84
CA LEU A 317 -34.27 15.51 -11.97
C LEU A 317 -35.64 15.47 -12.66
N ARG A 318 -36.31 16.62 -12.79
CA ARG A 318 -37.58 16.67 -13.52
C ARG A 318 -37.26 16.37 -15.00
N GLY A 319 -38.07 15.56 -15.67
CA GLY A 319 -37.81 15.17 -17.06
C GLY A 319 -37.69 13.67 -17.21
N HIS A 320 -38.63 13.08 -17.95
CA HIS A 320 -38.53 11.68 -18.32
C HIS A 320 -37.49 11.54 -19.43
N VAL A 321 -36.37 10.89 -19.12
CA VAL A 321 -35.52 10.33 -20.17
C VAL A 321 -36.31 9.20 -20.83
N SER A 322 -36.58 9.33 -22.12
CA SER A 322 -37.51 8.46 -22.86
C SER A 322 -37.02 7.02 -23.06
N ASP A 323 -35.75 6.71 -22.79
CA ASP A 323 -35.13 5.41 -23.05
C ASP A 323 -34.09 5.04 -21.97
N TYR A 324 -34.11 3.79 -21.51
CA TYR A 324 -33.14 3.20 -20.58
C TYR A 324 -31.70 3.38 -21.08
N LYS A 325 -31.49 3.30 -22.40
CA LYS A 325 -30.16 3.49 -23.01
C LYS A 325 -29.62 4.90 -22.77
N SER A 326 -30.46 5.93 -22.96
CA SER A 326 -30.10 7.32 -22.68
C SER A 326 -29.88 7.57 -21.19
N ALA A 327 -30.53 6.81 -20.31
CA ALA A 327 -30.33 6.92 -18.86
C ALA A 327 -29.05 6.23 -18.33
N THR A 328 -28.36 5.43 -19.15
CA THR A 328 -27.29 4.52 -18.67
C THR A 328 -25.96 4.64 -19.43
N GLN A 329 -25.94 5.26 -20.61
CA GLN A 329 -24.72 5.37 -21.44
C GLN A 329 -23.98 6.70 -21.29
N ASN A 330 -24.24 7.45 -20.22
CA ASN A 330 -23.64 8.77 -20.02
C ASN A 330 -22.27 8.68 -19.34
N THR A 331 -21.41 9.64 -19.63
CA THR A 331 -20.06 9.74 -19.06
C THR A 331 -19.83 11.13 -18.49
N ALA A 332 -19.18 11.21 -17.34
CA ALA A 332 -18.78 12.46 -16.70
C ALA A 332 -17.42 12.27 -16.02
N GLN A 333 -16.72 13.35 -15.69
CA GLN A 333 -15.60 13.30 -14.76
C GLN A 333 -16.13 13.48 -13.34
N GLN A 334 -15.51 12.84 -12.35
CA GLN A 334 -15.93 12.98 -10.95
C GLN A 334 -15.85 14.44 -10.45
N VAL A 335 -14.94 15.24 -11.02
CA VAL A 335 -14.83 16.68 -10.71
C VAL A 335 -16.01 17.51 -11.23
N ASP A 336 -16.81 16.99 -12.16
CA ASP A 336 -17.99 17.66 -12.75
C ASP A 336 -19.20 17.65 -11.81
N ILE A 337 -19.15 16.87 -10.72
CA ILE A 337 -20.18 16.83 -9.68
C ILE A 337 -20.23 18.16 -8.92
N ALA A 338 -19.07 18.72 -8.55
CA ALA A 338 -19.00 19.95 -7.76
C ALA A 338 -19.66 21.18 -8.42
N PRO A 339 -19.35 21.56 -9.67
CA PRO A 339 -19.94 22.73 -10.31
C PRO A 339 -21.43 22.51 -10.63
N THR A 340 -21.82 21.27 -10.94
CA THR A 340 -23.22 20.89 -11.19
C THR A 340 -24.08 21.08 -9.94
N LEU A 341 -23.64 20.53 -8.80
CA LEU A 341 -24.36 20.69 -7.53
C LEU A 341 -24.35 22.14 -7.03
N ALA A 342 -23.26 22.88 -7.24
CA ALA A 342 -23.18 24.30 -6.86
C ALA A 342 -24.31 25.11 -7.49
N LEU A 343 -24.48 25.01 -8.80
CA LEU A 343 -25.49 25.78 -9.53
C LEU A 343 -26.91 25.27 -9.31
N LEU A 344 -27.12 23.95 -9.19
CA LEU A 344 -28.45 23.38 -8.87
C LEU A 344 -28.98 23.82 -7.49
N LEU A 345 -28.07 24.08 -6.54
CA LEU A 345 -28.40 24.38 -5.14
C LEU A 345 -28.19 25.86 -4.77
N GLY A 346 -27.79 26.70 -5.74
CA GLY A 346 -27.72 28.15 -5.59
C GLY A 346 -26.52 28.66 -4.79
N VAL A 347 -25.35 28.03 -4.91
CA VAL A 347 -24.09 28.50 -4.32
C VAL A 347 -23.01 28.73 -5.39
N PRO A 348 -21.94 29.50 -5.11
CA PRO A 348 -20.84 29.70 -6.04
C PRO A 348 -20.12 28.39 -6.34
N ILE A 349 -19.62 28.24 -7.57
CA ILE A 349 -18.73 27.13 -7.92
C ILE A 349 -17.42 27.28 -7.12
N PRO A 350 -16.90 26.23 -6.47
CA PRO A 350 -15.67 26.31 -5.70
C PRO A 350 -14.48 26.85 -6.49
N LYS A 351 -13.65 27.67 -5.85
CA LYS A 351 -12.68 28.55 -6.51
C LYS A 351 -11.61 27.85 -7.34
N ASN A 352 -11.28 26.59 -7.04
CA ASN A 352 -10.30 25.80 -7.78
C ASN A 352 -10.93 24.66 -8.59
N ASN A 353 -12.24 24.72 -8.82
CA ASN A 353 -12.98 23.76 -9.62
C ASN A 353 -12.53 23.78 -11.08
N VAL A 354 -12.06 22.65 -11.59
CA VAL A 354 -11.74 22.44 -13.01
C VAL A 354 -12.83 21.68 -13.77
N GLY A 355 -13.85 21.16 -13.07
CA GLY A 355 -14.96 20.42 -13.67
C GLY A 355 -15.90 21.30 -14.50
N VAL A 356 -16.65 20.64 -15.39
CA VAL A 356 -17.70 21.24 -16.23
C VAL A 356 -19.10 20.83 -15.75
N LEU A 357 -20.15 21.50 -16.22
CA LEU A 357 -21.52 21.07 -15.93
C LEU A 357 -21.84 19.73 -16.60
N ILE A 358 -22.50 18.84 -15.87
CA ILE A 358 -22.93 17.53 -16.39
C ILE A 358 -24.15 17.73 -17.31
N ASP A 359 -24.06 17.20 -18.52
CA ASP A 359 -25.12 17.23 -19.53
C ASP A 359 -26.43 16.62 -18.99
N GLU A 360 -27.58 17.08 -19.49
CA GLU A 360 -28.94 16.64 -19.11
C GLU A 360 -29.42 17.06 -17.70
N THR A 361 -28.52 17.48 -16.79
CA THR A 361 -28.90 17.87 -15.42
C THR A 361 -29.63 19.22 -15.34
N PHE A 362 -29.48 20.08 -16.36
CA PHE A 362 -30.08 21.42 -16.42
C PHE A 362 -31.18 21.55 -17.48
N ASP A 363 -31.56 20.49 -18.19
CA ASP A 363 -32.46 20.52 -19.36
C ASP A 363 -33.86 21.08 -19.07
N GLN A 364 -34.27 21.10 -17.81
CA GLN A 364 -35.55 21.66 -17.36
C GLN A 364 -35.54 23.16 -17.11
N LEU A 365 -34.35 23.74 -16.97
CA LEU A 365 -34.24 25.18 -16.83
C LEU A 365 -34.66 25.84 -18.14
N LYS A 366 -35.19 27.06 -18.06
CA LYS A 366 -35.44 27.85 -19.27
C LYS A 366 -34.11 28.06 -20.00
N ASP A 367 -34.16 28.15 -21.33
CA ASP A 367 -32.99 28.37 -22.18
C ASP A 367 -32.05 29.48 -21.67
N ASP A 368 -32.61 30.57 -21.12
CA ASP A 368 -31.83 31.69 -20.56
C ASP A 368 -31.08 31.33 -19.28
N HIS A 369 -31.69 30.51 -18.41
CA HIS A 369 -31.03 30.00 -17.21
C HIS A 369 -29.98 28.94 -17.57
N GLN A 370 -30.23 28.09 -18.58
CA GLN A 370 -29.24 27.10 -19.07
C GLN A 370 -27.99 27.80 -19.61
N LEU A 371 -28.16 28.78 -20.50
CA LEU A 371 -27.02 29.56 -21.03
C LEU A 371 -26.32 30.37 -19.94
N ARG A 372 -27.05 30.87 -18.94
CA ARG A 372 -26.45 31.54 -17.77
C ARG A 372 -25.62 30.56 -16.93
N ALA A 373 -26.04 29.30 -16.77
CA ALA A 373 -25.28 28.31 -16.03
C ALA A 373 -23.94 28.00 -16.74
N LEU A 374 -23.99 27.81 -18.06
CA LEU A 374 -22.80 27.61 -18.90
C LEU A 374 -21.86 28.82 -18.87
N GLU A 375 -22.40 30.03 -18.86
CA GLU A 375 -21.63 31.27 -18.71
C GLU A 375 -20.91 31.35 -17.37
N LEU A 376 -21.60 31.04 -16.25
CA LEU A 376 -21.00 31.04 -14.91
C LEU A 376 -19.89 30.00 -14.78
N ASN A 377 -20.09 28.79 -15.30
CA ASN A 377 -19.03 27.77 -15.32
C ASN A 377 -17.84 28.22 -16.19
N SER A 378 -18.11 28.91 -17.31
CA SER A 378 -17.06 29.45 -18.18
C SER A 378 -16.25 30.53 -17.50
N TRP A 379 -16.89 31.42 -16.74
CA TRP A 379 -16.18 32.44 -15.96
C TRP A 379 -15.27 31.83 -14.89
N GLN A 380 -15.72 30.76 -14.24
CA GLN A 380 -14.91 30.06 -13.26
C GLN A 380 -13.65 29.44 -13.89
N LEU A 381 -13.78 28.71 -15.01
CA LEU A 381 -12.61 28.15 -15.69
C LEU A 381 -11.70 29.24 -16.28
N PHE A 382 -12.28 30.33 -16.79
CA PHE A 382 -11.50 31.45 -17.31
C PHE A 382 -10.63 32.12 -16.23
N ARG A 383 -11.14 32.30 -15.01
CA ARG A 383 -10.35 32.83 -13.87
C ARG A 383 -9.17 31.91 -13.54
N LEU A 384 -9.34 30.60 -13.63
CA LEU A 384 -8.25 29.66 -13.43
C LEU A 384 -7.21 29.72 -14.56
N LEU A 385 -7.67 29.87 -15.81
CA LEU A 385 -6.77 30.08 -16.96
C LEU A 385 -5.95 31.37 -16.78
N ASP A 386 -6.58 32.48 -16.41
CA ASP A 386 -5.92 33.78 -16.20
C ASP A 386 -4.87 33.73 -15.09
N ALA A 387 -5.14 33.00 -14.01
CA ALA A 387 -4.19 32.79 -12.92
C ALA A 387 -2.97 31.92 -13.31
N GLN A 388 -3.12 31.04 -14.30
CA GLN A 388 -2.08 30.09 -14.72
C GLN A 388 -1.30 30.53 -15.97
N ILE A 389 -1.90 31.38 -16.81
CA ILE A 389 -1.34 31.88 -18.06
C ILE A 389 -1.01 33.37 -17.88
N SER A 390 0.28 33.69 -17.74
CA SER A 390 0.76 35.07 -17.67
C SER A 390 0.25 35.89 -18.86
N CYS A 391 -0.45 36.99 -18.62
CA CYS A 391 -0.98 37.91 -19.64
C CYS A 391 -2.15 37.39 -20.50
N LEU A 392 -3.06 36.57 -19.97
CA LEU A 392 -4.32 36.21 -20.65
C LEU A 392 -5.29 37.42 -20.75
N SER A 393 -4.96 38.40 -21.59
CA SER A 393 -5.79 39.57 -21.84
C SER A 393 -6.54 39.42 -23.16
N CYS A 394 -7.84 39.10 -23.08
CA CYS A 394 -8.70 39.08 -24.26
C CYS A 394 -9.05 40.49 -24.77
N ALA A 395 -8.50 41.55 -24.17
CA ALA A 395 -8.78 42.94 -24.53
C ALA A 395 -8.33 43.31 -25.97
N ASN A 396 -7.40 42.56 -26.55
CA ASN A 396 -6.86 42.82 -27.90
C ASN A 396 -7.59 42.07 -29.04
N ILE A 397 -8.53 41.16 -28.75
CA ILE A 397 -9.35 40.54 -29.79
C ILE A 397 -10.51 41.48 -30.08
N SER A 398 -10.39 42.27 -31.16
CA SER A 398 -11.45 43.20 -31.53
C SER A 398 -12.67 42.43 -32.04
N LEU A 399 -13.88 42.89 -31.69
CA LEU A 399 -15.14 42.47 -32.32
C LEU A 399 -15.10 42.57 -33.86
N ASN A 400 -14.16 43.34 -34.42
CA ASN A 400 -13.98 43.53 -35.85
C ASN A 400 -13.22 42.40 -36.58
N ASP A 401 -12.50 41.53 -35.89
CA ASP A 401 -11.88 40.35 -36.54
C ASP A 401 -12.91 39.26 -36.89
N PHE A 402 -14.13 39.37 -36.32
CA PHE A 402 -15.29 38.54 -36.67
C PHE A 402 -16.18 39.20 -37.74
N SER A 403 -15.79 40.36 -38.29
CA SER A 403 -16.65 41.14 -39.20
C SER A 403 -16.64 40.70 -40.66
N ASP A 404 -15.75 39.79 -41.08
CA ASP A 404 -15.73 39.28 -42.46
C ASP A 404 -16.52 37.97 -42.66
N GLY A 405 -17.16 37.44 -41.62
CA GLY A 405 -18.10 36.33 -41.71
C GLY A 405 -18.84 36.13 -40.39
N GLN A 406 -20.16 35.89 -40.43
CA GLN A 406 -20.95 35.67 -39.21
C GLN A 406 -20.26 34.69 -38.25
N PRO A 407 -20.20 35.00 -36.93
CA PRO A 407 -19.70 34.06 -35.94
C PRO A 407 -20.48 32.76 -36.09
N SER A 408 -19.75 31.66 -36.32
CA SER A 408 -20.32 30.36 -36.63
C SER A 408 -19.74 29.31 -35.68
N VAL A 409 -20.47 28.20 -35.50
CA VAL A 409 -20.00 27.04 -34.73
C VAL A 409 -18.63 26.54 -35.22
N THR A 410 -18.30 26.82 -36.49
CA THR A 410 -17.07 26.44 -37.20
C THR A 410 -15.90 27.42 -37.07
N THR A 411 -15.96 28.47 -36.23
CA THR A 411 -14.80 29.37 -36.05
C THR A 411 -13.57 28.57 -35.60
N GLU A 412 -12.54 28.51 -36.46
CA GLU A 412 -11.25 27.90 -36.19
C GLU A 412 -10.35 28.89 -35.44
N CYS A 413 -10.22 28.71 -34.12
CA CYS A 413 -9.30 29.46 -33.29
C CYS A 413 -7.87 28.86 -33.36
N ASN A 414 -7.23 28.91 -34.53
CA ASN A 414 -5.92 28.26 -34.80
C ASN A 414 -4.72 29.19 -34.56
N ASP A 415 -4.62 29.78 -33.37
CA ASP A 415 -3.60 30.78 -33.03
C ASP A 415 -2.84 30.38 -31.74
N SER A 416 -2.01 31.26 -31.16
CA SER A 416 -1.30 30.96 -29.89
C SER A 416 -2.28 30.51 -28.77
N LEU A 417 -1.80 29.71 -27.81
CA LEU A 417 -2.63 29.11 -26.75
C LEU A 417 -3.52 30.14 -26.01
N GLU A 418 -2.96 31.30 -25.67
CA GLU A 418 -3.66 32.44 -25.07
C GLU A 418 -4.82 32.93 -25.96
N LYS A 419 -4.52 33.18 -27.24
CA LYS A 419 -5.50 33.63 -28.21
C LYS A 419 -6.57 32.58 -28.48
N MET A 420 -6.23 31.30 -28.44
CA MET A 420 -7.20 30.21 -28.61
C MET A 420 -8.26 30.24 -27.51
N PHE A 421 -7.85 30.28 -26.23
CA PHE A 421 -8.80 30.34 -25.11
C PHE A 421 -9.64 31.61 -25.14
N CYS A 422 -9.01 32.76 -25.40
CA CYS A 422 -9.74 34.02 -25.56
C CYS A 422 -10.72 33.98 -26.74
N CYS A 423 -10.32 33.43 -27.89
CA CYS A 423 -11.18 33.28 -29.07
C CYS A 423 -12.39 32.39 -28.80
N LEU A 424 -12.18 31.21 -28.18
CA LEU A 424 -13.26 30.29 -27.83
C LEU A 424 -14.25 30.91 -26.82
N TYR A 425 -13.73 31.54 -25.76
CA TYR A 425 -14.55 32.21 -24.76
C TYR A 425 -15.33 33.38 -25.35
N MET A 426 -14.66 34.26 -26.11
CA MET A 426 -15.29 35.42 -26.73
C MET A 426 -16.33 35.02 -27.77
N ASN A 427 -16.08 33.96 -28.56
CA ASN A 427 -17.06 33.43 -29.51
C ASN A 427 -18.34 32.99 -28.78
N ALA A 428 -18.22 32.22 -27.69
CA ALA A 428 -19.36 31.80 -26.88
C ALA A 428 -20.11 33.02 -26.27
N ALA A 429 -19.38 33.98 -25.71
CA ALA A 429 -19.97 35.19 -25.14
C ALA A 429 -20.69 36.07 -26.17
N VAL A 430 -20.13 36.23 -27.38
CA VAL A 430 -20.75 36.99 -28.48
C VAL A 430 -22.01 36.29 -28.98
N LEU A 431 -21.98 34.97 -29.19
CA LEU A 431 -23.17 34.20 -29.57
C LEU A 431 -24.27 34.30 -28.51
N HIS A 432 -23.92 34.20 -27.23
CA HIS A 432 -24.88 34.36 -26.14
C HIS A 432 -25.49 35.77 -26.10
N SER A 433 -24.68 36.83 -26.25
CA SER A 433 -25.19 38.20 -26.31
C SER A 433 -26.10 38.44 -27.52
N THR A 434 -25.80 37.80 -28.65
CA THR A 434 -26.61 37.85 -29.89
C THR A 434 -27.92 37.10 -29.71
N TRP A 435 -27.88 35.90 -29.13
CA TRP A 435 -29.08 35.14 -28.80
C TRP A 435 -29.97 35.92 -27.81
N LYS A 436 -29.38 36.55 -26.80
CA LYS A 436 -30.11 37.36 -25.81
C LYS A 436 -30.80 38.57 -26.45
N SER A 437 -30.12 39.29 -27.34
CA SER A 437 -30.73 40.41 -28.06
C SER A 437 -31.85 39.96 -28.99
N LYS A 438 -31.65 38.87 -29.74
CA LYS A 438 -32.68 38.26 -30.61
C LYS A 438 -33.88 37.73 -29.82
N LYS A 439 -33.67 37.16 -28.63
CA LYS A 439 -34.74 36.68 -27.74
C LYS A 439 -35.62 37.83 -27.26
N VAL A 440 -35.01 38.98 -26.93
CA VAL A 440 -35.73 40.21 -26.58
C VAL A 440 -36.55 40.73 -27.76
N SER A 441 -36.04 40.63 -29.00
CA SER A 441 -36.78 40.99 -30.22
C SER A 441 -37.68 39.88 -30.78
N GLN A 442 -37.90 38.78 -30.05
CA GLN A 442 -38.69 37.60 -30.48
C GLN A 442 -38.26 36.98 -31.82
N SER A 443 -36.99 37.13 -32.20
CA SER A 443 -36.43 36.64 -33.47
C SER A 443 -35.38 35.54 -33.30
N SER A 444 -35.17 35.04 -32.08
CA SER A 444 -34.22 33.95 -31.78
C SER A 444 -34.72 32.60 -32.30
N SER A 445 -33.88 31.85 -33.01
CA SER A 445 -34.18 30.47 -33.42
C SER A 445 -33.60 29.42 -32.45
N TRP A 446 -34.09 28.18 -32.56
CA TRP A 446 -33.49 27.03 -31.87
C TRP A 446 -32.04 26.80 -32.32
N GLU A 447 -31.69 27.12 -33.57
CA GLU A 447 -30.30 27.02 -34.05
C GLU A 447 -29.39 28.06 -33.38
N ASP A 448 -29.88 29.28 -33.11
CA ASP A 448 -29.12 30.31 -32.37
C ASP A 448 -28.81 29.84 -30.94
N TYR A 449 -29.80 29.21 -30.29
CA TYR A 449 -29.63 28.60 -28.95
C TYR A 449 -28.60 27.48 -28.98
N ASN A 450 -28.82 26.48 -29.83
CA ASN A 450 -27.97 25.29 -29.93
C ASN A 450 -26.52 25.65 -30.30
N SER A 451 -26.33 26.63 -31.21
CA SER A 451 -25.00 27.14 -31.56
C SER A 451 -24.27 27.77 -30.39
N THR A 452 -25.00 28.47 -29.51
CA THR A 452 -24.43 29.08 -28.30
C THR A 452 -24.04 28.01 -27.28
N VAL A 453 -24.90 27.01 -27.05
CA VAL A 453 -24.61 25.86 -26.19
C VAL A 453 -23.34 25.13 -26.65
N ILE A 454 -23.26 24.79 -27.93
CA ILE A 454 -22.09 24.11 -28.52
C ILE A 454 -20.81 24.95 -28.32
N ALA A 455 -20.88 26.27 -28.50
CA ALA A 455 -19.72 27.14 -28.30
C ALA A 455 -19.23 27.16 -26.85
N TYR A 456 -20.14 27.19 -25.87
CA TYR A 456 -19.78 27.09 -24.46
C TYR A 456 -19.15 25.73 -24.12
N HIS A 457 -19.77 24.61 -24.52
CA HIS A 457 -19.18 23.27 -24.28
C HIS A 457 -17.81 23.13 -24.92
N LYS A 458 -17.58 23.70 -26.13
CA LYS A 458 -16.27 23.70 -26.78
C LYS A 458 -15.23 24.44 -25.94
N PHE A 459 -15.55 25.62 -25.40
CA PHE A 459 -14.65 26.33 -24.49
C PHE A 459 -14.41 25.55 -23.19
N LEU A 460 -15.47 25.14 -22.51
CA LEU A 460 -15.42 24.45 -21.21
C LEU A 460 -14.59 23.17 -21.28
N LYS A 461 -14.85 22.33 -22.29
CA LYS A 461 -14.09 21.08 -22.50
C LYS A 461 -12.61 21.36 -22.73
N THR A 462 -12.29 22.28 -23.64
CA THR A 462 -10.90 22.63 -23.97
C THR A 462 -10.17 23.22 -22.75
N ALA A 463 -10.83 24.10 -21.99
CA ALA A 463 -10.27 24.73 -20.79
C ALA A 463 -10.06 23.72 -19.67
N SER A 464 -11.05 22.86 -19.41
CA SER A 464 -10.99 21.83 -18.37
C SER A 464 -9.90 20.81 -18.65
N GLU A 465 -9.81 20.29 -19.88
CA GLU A 465 -8.76 19.35 -20.29
C GLU A 465 -7.36 19.98 -20.11
N TRP A 466 -7.19 21.24 -20.52
CA TRP A 466 -5.92 21.93 -20.37
C TRP A 466 -5.55 22.20 -18.91
N LEU A 467 -6.47 22.76 -18.10
CA LEU A 467 -6.27 23.03 -16.67
C LEU A 467 -5.95 21.75 -15.91
N SER A 468 -6.64 20.66 -16.25
CA SER A 468 -6.40 19.33 -15.69
C SER A 468 -4.99 18.84 -15.99
N SER A 469 -4.49 19.08 -17.20
CA SER A 469 -3.11 18.77 -17.56
C SER A 469 -2.08 19.67 -16.86
N ARG A 470 -2.38 20.97 -16.69
CA ARG A 470 -1.44 21.97 -16.16
C ARG A 470 -1.35 21.98 -14.63
N ALA A 471 -2.35 21.46 -13.92
CA ALA A 471 -2.25 21.14 -12.49
C ALA A 471 -1.03 20.23 -12.17
N THR A 472 -0.40 19.63 -13.18
CA THR A 472 0.81 18.80 -13.07
C THR A 472 2.14 19.51 -13.40
N ASP A 473 2.15 20.80 -13.75
CA ASP A 473 3.37 21.49 -14.18
C ASP A 473 4.37 21.71 -13.02
N LYS A 474 5.66 21.53 -13.30
CA LYS A 474 6.69 21.25 -12.27
C LYS A 474 7.79 22.31 -12.25
N PRO A 475 8.19 22.84 -11.09
CA PRO A 475 9.31 23.77 -10.98
C PRO A 475 10.62 23.11 -11.42
N VAL A 476 11.03 23.36 -12.66
CA VAL A 476 12.18 22.73 -13.32
C VAL A 476 13.48 22.95 -12.53
N ASP A 477 13.70 24.14 -11.98
CA ASP A 477 14.89 24.45 -11.18
C ASP A 477 14.97 23.58 -9.92
N LEU A 478 13.86 23.45 -9.19
CA LEU A 478 13.78 22.64 -7.98
C LEU A 478 14.05 21.15 -8.29
N LEU A 479 13.47 20.66 -9.38
CA LEU A 479 13.70 19.30 -9.87
C LEU A 479 15.17 19.09 -10.26
N ALA A 480 15.79 20.05 -10.95
CA ALA A 480 17.18 19.99 -11.37
C ALA A 480 18.15 19.97 -10.18
N PHE A 481 17.92 20.80 -9.15
CA PHE A 481 18.67 20.75 -7.90
C PHE A 481 18.52 19.41 -7.18
N GLY A 482 17.28 18.88 -7.11
CA GLY A 482 17.00 17.57 -6.53
C GLY A 482 17.79 16.46 -7.20
N VAL A 483 17.70 16.34 -8.54
CA VAL A 483 18.42 15.33 -9.32
C VAL A 483 19.94 15.48 -9.19
N THR A 484 20.45 16.71 -9.23
CA THR A 484 21.90 16.98 -9.11
C THR A 484 22.45 16.54 -7.75
N ALA A 485 21.73 16.82 -6.67
CA ALA A 485 22.10 16.35 -5.33
C ALA A 485 22.10 14.82 -5.24
N MET A 486 21.10 14.15 -5.81
CA MET A 486 21.01 12.69 -5.85
C MET A 486 22.14 12.05 -6.69
N LEU A 487 22.53 12.67 -7.81
CA LEU A 487 23.69 12.25 -8.61
C LEU A 487 24.99 12.40 -7.82
N LEU A 488 25.18 13.54 -7.15
CA LEU A 488 26.38 13.79 -6.32
C LEU A 488 26.52 12.74 -5.22
N SER A 489 25.43 12.46 -4.48
CA SER A 489 25.43 11.43 -3.45
C SER A 489 25.74 10.03 -4.00
N CYS A 490 25.13 9.66 -5.14
CA CYS A 490 25.40 8.38 -5.80
C CYS A 490 26.88 8.23 -6.17
N LEU A 491 27.50 9.28 -6.72
CA LEU A 491 28.94 9.30 -7.03
C LEU A 491 29.81 9.16 -5.78
N VAL A 492 29.42 9.80 -4.66
CA VAL A 492 30.13 9.67 -3.37
C VAL A 492 30.08 8.24 -2.87
N LEU A 493 28.90 7.61 -2.81
CA LEU A 493 28.73 6.23 -2.34
C LEU A 493 29.45 5.21 -3.23
N LEU A 494 29.36 5.39 -4.55
CA LEU A 494 30.07 4.56 -5.53
C LEU A 494 31.59 4.69 -5.36
N SER A 495 32.11 5.92 -5.22
CA SER A 495 33.53 6.18 -5.00
C SER A 495 34.04 5.53 -3.71
N LEU A 496 33.27 5.58 -2.61
CA LEU A 496 33.61 4.91 -1.36
C LEU A 496 33.67 3.38 -1.52
N THR A 497 32.69 2.78 -2.20
CA THR A 497 32.66 1.33 -2.45
C THR A 497 33.85 0.88 -3.30
N LEU A 498 34.20 1.66 -4.34
CA LEU A 498 35.37 1.39 -5.18
C LEU A 498 36.69 1.57 -4.41
N HIS A 499 36.77 2.58 -3.54
CA HIS A 499 37.94 2.83 -2.69
C HIS A 499 38.19 1.66 -1.74
N MET A 500 37.15 1.21 -1.03
CA MET A 500 37.20 0.03 -0.16
C MET A 500 37.59 -1.23 -0.93
N GLY A 501 37.04 -1.42 -2.13
CA GLY A 501 37.44 -2.52 -3.01
C GLY A 501 38.91 -2.49 -3.42
N ARG A 502 39.47 -1.30 -3.70
CA ARG A 502 40.91 -1.17 -4.01
C ARG A 502 41.79 -1.46 -2.80
N GLU A 503 41.41 -1.01 -1.61
CA GLU A 503 42.17 -1.23 -0.37
C GLU A 503 42.26 -2.72 -0.02
N ILE A 504 41.16 -3.46 -0.11
CA ILE A 504 41.14 -4.90 0.18
C ILE A 504 41.92 -5.70 -0.87
N ASN A 505 41.77 -5.36 -2.17
CA ASN A 505 42.55 -6.00 -3.23
C ASN A 505 44.08 -5.78 -3.06
N LEU A 506 44.51 -4.63 -2.51
CA LEU A 506 45.92 -4.38 -2.22
C LEU A 506 46.44 -5.27 -1.08
N ILE A 507 45.62 -5.48 -0.04
CA ILE A 507 45.96 -6.36 1.09
C ILE A 507 46.06 -7.82 0.64
N GLU A 508 45.13 -8.28 -0.21
CA GLU A 508 45.16 -9.63 -0.80
C GLU A 508 46.40 -9.84 -1.69
N LYS A 509 46.74 -8.86 -2.53
CA LYS A 509 47.98 -8.90 -3.34
C LYS A 509 49.25 -8.95 -2.50
N LEU A 510 49.27 -8.31 -1.32
CA LEU A 510 50.41 -8.39 -0.40
C LEU A 510 50.56 -9.80 0.22
N HIS A 511 49.46 -10.53 0.40
CA HIS A 511 49.46 -11.90 0.95
C HIS A 511 49.66 -13.00 -0.10
N HIS A 512 49.42 -12.72 -1.38
CA HIS A 512 49.55 -13.67 -2.48
C HIS A 512 50.59 -13.21 -3.52
N TYR A 513 51.87 -13.29 -3.17
CA TYR A 513 52.99 -13.20 -4.11
C TYR A 513 53.33 -14.56 -4.78
N HIS A 514 52.45 -15.56 -4.75
CA HIS A 514 52.81 -16.92 -5.20
C HIS A 514 51.71 -17.75 -5.87
N SER A 515 50.94 -17.16 -6.80
CA SER A 515 50.27 -17.95 -7.85
C SER A 515 49.85 -17.08 -9.03
N ASN A 516 50.74 -16.92 -10.00
CA ASN A 516 50.42 -16.38 -11.33
C ASN A 516 50.00 -17.54 -12.22
N ASN A 517 48.71 -17.79 -12.44
CA ASN A 517 48.19 -18.37 -13.70
C ASN A 517 46.65 -18.46 -13.86
N ASP A 518 45.81 -18.13 -12.88
CA ASP A 518 44.34 -18.28 -13.01
C ASP A 518 43.57 -16.99 -13.36
N MET A 519 44.18 -16.06 -14.09
CA MET A 519 43.70 -14.66 -14.17
C MET A 519 42.50 -14.40 -15.10
N GLN A 520 41.96 -15.40 -15.81
CA GLN A 520 40.97 -15.15 -16.89
C GLN A 520 39.52 -15.59 -16.57
N MET A 521 39.25 -16.29 -15.45
CA MET A 521 37.91 -16.79 -15.10
C MET A 521 37.29 -16.17 -13.83
N CYS A 522 38.00 -15.25 -13.17
CA CYS A 522 37.59 -14.72 -11.85
C CYS A 522 36.54 -13.59 -11.89
N PHE A 523 36.18 -13.05 -13.07
CA PHE A 523 35.35 -11.84 -13.20
C PHE A 523 33.89 -12.07 -13.63
N LEU A 524 33.46 -13.30 -13.91
CA LEU A 524 32.14 -13.54 -14.52
C LEU A 524 30.97 -13.14 -13.61
N ASP A 525 31.06 -13.44 -12.32
CA ASP A 525 30.07 -13.06 -11.31
C ASP A 525 30.02 -11.54 -11.09
N GLU A 526 31.17 -10.86 -11.11
CA GLU A 526 31.27 -9.40 -11.03
C GLU A 526 30.62 -8.70 -12.21
N ILE A 527 30.96 -9.13 -13.44
CA ILE A 527 30.39 -8.59 -14.68
C ILE A 527 28.88 -8.85 -14.71
N PHE A 528 28.44 -10.02 -14.25
CA PHE A 528 27.01 -10.34 -14.20
C PHE A 528 26.25 -9.41 -13.25
N VAL A 529 26.75 -9.18 -12.02
CA VAL A 529 26.09 -8.26 -11.07
C VAL A 529 26.01 -6.83 -11.64
N LEU A 530 27.07 -6.34 -12.27
CA LEU A 530 27.05 -5.03 -12.94
C LEU A 530 26.05 -5.00 -14.11
N GLY A 531 25.98 -6.09 -14.88
CA GLY A 531 24.98 -6.27 -15.95
C GLY A 531 23.55 -6.28 -15.43
N VAL A 532 23.28 -6.91 -14.28
CA VAL A 532 21.95 -6.89 -13.63
C VAL A 532 21.55 -5.46 -13.27
N ILE A 533 22.45 -4.67 -12.68
CA ILE A 533 22.18 -3.27 -12.33
C ILE A 533 21.84 -2.47 -13.59
N LEU A 534 22.61 -2.65 -14.68
CA LEU A 534 22.35 -1.99 -15.95
C LEU A 534 20.99 -2.38 -16.54
N ILE A 535 20.65 -3.67 -16.53
CA ILE A 535 19.35 -4.16 -17.03
C ILE A 535 18.21 -3.57 -16.21
N LEU A 536 18.33 -3.53 -14.87
CA LEU A 536 17.33 -2.91 -14.00
C LEU A 536 17.12 -1.43 -14.36
N VAL A 537 18.20 -0.67 -14.48
CA VAL A 537 18.14 0.76 -14.86
C VAL A 537 17.47 0.97 -16.23
N ILE A 538 17.80 0.16 -17.23
CA ILE A 538 17.19 0.28 -18.57
C ILE A 538 15.71 -0.14 -18.53
N SER A 539 15.40 -1.23 -17.82
CA SER A 539 14.03 -1.76 -17.72
C SER A 539 13.05 -0.77 -17.10
N MET A 540 13.53 0.08 -16.18
CA MET A 540 12.74 1.10 -15.52
C MET A 540 12.11 2.14 -16.47
N ALA A 541 12.64 2.30 -17.70
CA ALA A 541 12.09 3.23 -18.69
C ALA A 541 10.84 2.70 -19.42
N SER A 542 10.49 1.43 -19.24
CA SER A 542 9.31 0.80 -19.86
C SER A 542 8.22 0.56 -18.81
N SER A 543 6.99 1.02 -19.06
CA SER A 543 5.85 0.79 -18.16
C SER A 543 5.57 -0.70 -17.95
N SER A 544 5.60 -1.51 -19.01
CA SER A 544 5.36 -2.97 -18.92
C SER A 544 6.42 -3.70 -18.11
N MET A 545 7.68 -3.27 -18.21
CA MET A 545 8.78 -3.87 -17.43
C MET A 545 8.74 -3.41 -15.97
N VAL A 546 8.23 -2.20 -15.70
CA VAL A 546 7.99 -1.72 -14.32
C VAL A 546 6.87 -2.52 -13.65
N GLU A 547 5.76 -2.78 -14.34
CA GLU A 547 4.67 -3.62 -13.81
C GLU A 547 5.13 -5.06 -13.55
N GLU A 548 5.95 -5.61 -14.45
CA GLU A 548 6.38 -7.01 -14.44
C GLU A 548 7.83 -7.21 -13.92
N GLU A 549 8.32 -6.27 -13.11
CA GLU A 549 9.70 -6.23 -12.60
C GLU A 549 10.11 -7.50 -11.84
N HIS A 550 9.13 -8.18 -11.21
CA HIS A 550 9.33 -9.42 -10.50
C HIS A 550 10.02 -10.50 -11.36
N TYR A 551 9.72 -10.57 -12.67
CA TYR A 551 10.38 -11.53 -13.56
C TYR A 551 11.87 -11.27 -13.66
N ILE A 552 12.29 -10.00 -13.70
CA ILE A 552 13.71 -9.61 -13.74
C ILE A 552 14.40 -10.10 -12.48
N TRP A 553 13.83 -9.80 -11.30
CA TRP A 553 14.42 -10.21 -10.02
C TRP A 553 14.55 -11.72 -9.89
N HIS A 554 13.52 -12.49 -10.22
CA HIS A 554 13.58 -13.95 -10.14
C HIS A 554 14.55 -14.56 -11.15
N PHE A 555 14.57 -14.05 -12.39
CA PHE A 555 15.46 -14.54 -13.44
C PHE A 555 16.92 -14.25 -13.11
N MET A 556 17.23 -13.02 -12.72
CA MET A 556 18.61 -12.60 -12.42
C MET A 556 19.14 -13.29 -11.17
N SER A 557 18.33 -13.44 -10.12
CA SER A 557 18.73 -14.16 -8.90
C SER A 557 19.01 -15.64 -9.18
N SER A 558 18.15 -16.32 -9.94
CA SER A 558 18.35 -17.73 -10.30
C SER A 558 19.60 -17.93 -11.15
N THR A 559 19.83 -17.02 -12.11
CA THR A 559 21.00 -17.06 -13.00
C THR A 559 22.29 -16.82 -12.22
N LEU A 560 22.29 -15.88 -11.27
CA LEU A 560 23.44 -15.63 -10.40
C LEU A 560 23.80 -16.88 -9.58
N PHE A 561 22.82 -17.59 -9.00
CA PHE A 561 23.09 -18.85 -8.29
C PHE A 561 23.63 -19.94 -9.23
N LEU A 562 23.20 -20.00 -10.49
CA LEU A 562 23.79 -20.92 -11.49
C LEU A 562 25.23 -20.55 -11.84
N ILE A 563 25.57 -19.26 -11.90
CA ILE A 563 26.95 -18.81 -12.09
C ILE A 563 27.82 -19.20 -10.89
N LEU A 564 27.31 -19.02 -9.66
CA LEU A 564 27.99 -19.46 -8.43
C LEU A 564 28.17 -20.99 -8.41
N LEU A 565 27.17 -21.75 -8.89
CA LEU A 565 27.27 -23.20 -9.06
C LEU A 565 28.40 -23.57 -10.01
N ARG A 566 28.44 -22.95 -11.20
CA ARG A 566 29.47 -23.19 -12.20
C ARG A 566 30.86 -22.90 -11.64
N LYS A 567 31.03 -21.77 -10.94
CA LYS A 567 32.30 -21.39 -10.31
C LYS A 567 32.71 -22.39 -9.23
N THR A 568 31.77 -22.86 -8.42
CA THR A 568 32.00 -23.92 -7.43
C THR A 568 32.48 -25.20 -8.10
N VAL A 569 31.80 -25.68 -9.15
CA VAL A 569 32.17 -26.91 -9.91
C VAL A 569 33.55 -26.79 -10.56
N GLN A 570 33.88 -25.63 -11.13
CA GLN A 570 35.16 -25.41 -11.81
C GLN A 570 36.37 -25.44 -10.86
N LEU A 571 36.16 -25.16 -9.57
CA LEU A 571 37.21 -25.23 -8.54
C LEU A 571 37.50 -26.67 -8.05
N LEU A 572 36.74 -27.66 -8.54
CA LEU A 572 36.86 -29.08 -8.15
C LEU A 572 38.21 -29.74 -8.51
N PRO A 573 38.82 -29.53 -9.70
CA PRO A 573 40.06 -30.24 -10.07
C PRO A 573 41.27 -29.87 -9.21
N ALA A 574 41.28 -28.68 -8.59
CA ALA A 574 42.42 -28.16 -7.83
C ALA A 574 42.51 -28.66 -6.37
N GLN A 575 41.44 -29.24 -5.81
CA GLN A 575 41.34 -29.61 -4.38
C GLN A 575 41.50 -31.11 -4.08
N ASN A 576 41.91 -31.93 -5.05
CA ASN A 576 41.93 -33.40 -4.94
C ASN A 576 42.89 -34.02 -3.90
N SER A 577 43.56 -33.25 -3.03
CA SER A 577 44.55 -33.77 -2.07
C SER A 577 44.08 -33.91 -0.61
N LEU A 578 42.85 -33.52 -0.21
CA LEU A 578 42.42 -33.59 1.20
C LEU A 578 40.94 -34.01 1.41
N SER A 579 40.67 -35.08 2.20
CA SER A 579 39.31 -35.62 2.44
C SER A 579 38.32 -34.64 3.09
N LYS A 580 38.82 -33.59 3.75
CA LYS A 580 38.02 -32.50 4.34
C LYS A 580 37.47 -31.54 3.28
N GLY A 581 38.17 -31.37 2.15
CA GLY A 581 37.72 -30.54 1.02
C GLY A 581 36.52 -31.15 0.28
N THR A 582 36.52 -32.47 0.09
CA THR A 582 35.44 -33.18 -0.62
C THR A 582 34.07 -33.10 0.07
N LYS A 583 34.03 -33.06 1.42
CA LYS A 583 32.78 -32.91 2.17
C LYS A 583 32.18 -31.51 2.06
N ASN A 584 33.03 -30.47 2.10
CA ASN A 584 32.59 -29.07 1.97
C ASN A 584 32.03 -28.78 0.57
N PHE A 585 32.66 -29.34 -0.47
CA PHE A 585 32.20 -29.20 -1.85
C PHE A 585 30.81 -29.81 -2.08
N LYS A 586 30.57 -31.05 -1.62
CA LYS A 586 29.23 -31.68 -1.75
C LYS A 586 28.14 -30.87 -1.07
N PHE A 587 28.46 -30.26 0.08
CA PHE A 587 27.55 -29.39 0.80
C PHE A 587 27.23 -28.10 0.02
N GLN A 588 28.25 -27.44 -0.56
CA GLN A 588 28.07 -26.24 -1.39
C GLN A 588 27.24 -26.50 -2.65
N MET A 589 27.43 -27.66 -3.29
CA MET A 589 26.59 -28.05 -4.43
C MET A 589 25.13 -28.23 -4.00
N CYS A 590 24.90 -28.98 -2.91
CA CYS A 590 23.57 -29.20 -2.37
C CYS A 590 22.88 -27.88 -1.97
N SER A 591 23.63 -26.95 -1.37
CA SER A 591 23.10 -25.65 -0.96
C SER A 591 22.55 -24.85 -2.15
N VAL A 592 23.24 -24.85 -3.28
CA VAL A 592 22.76 -24.15 -4.48
C VAL A 592 21.52 -24.80 -5.08
N PHE A 593 21.43 -26.13 -5.10
CA PHE A 593 20.19 -26.81 -5.54
C PHE A 593 19.00 -26.47 -4.66
N VAL A 594 19.17 -26.41 -3.33
CA VAL A 594 18.13 -25.98 -2.39
C VAL A 594 17.69 -24.54 -2.69
N LEU A 595 18.63 -23.64 -2.98
CA LEU A 595 18.34 -22.24 -3.34
C LEU A 595 17.52 -22.13 -4.63
N LEU A 596 17.86 -22.91 -5.66
CA LEU A 596 17.15 -22.91 -6.95
C LEU A 596 15.75 -23.52 -6.84
N ILE A 597 15.59 -24.63 -6.10
CA ILE A 597 14.28 -25.27 -5.91
C ILE A 597 13.35 -24.36 -5.08
N SER A 598 13.84 -23.84 -3.95
CA SER A 598 13.06 -22.91 -3.12
C SER A 598 12.70 -21.64 -3.89
N GLY A 599 13.63 -21.08 -4.67
CA GLY A 599 13.37 -19.92 -5.53
C GLY A 599 12.33 -20.19 -6.61
N ARG A 600 12.32 -21.39 -7.18
CA ARG A 600 11.31 -21.80 -8.17
C ARG A 600 9.92 -21.90 -7.56
N ILE A 601 9.81 -22.44 -6.34
CA ILE A 601 8.51 -22.54 -5.65
C ILE A 601 8.03 -21.16 -5.22
N LEU A 602 8.90 -20.31 -4.67
CA LEU A 602 8.59 -18.92 -4.30
C LEU A 602 8.03 -18.12 -5.48
N ARG A 603 8.64 -18.24 -6.67
CA ARG A 603 8.12 -17.60 -7.89
C ARG A 603 6.72 -18.13 -8.26
N GLY A 604 6.45 -19.41 -8.01
CA GLY A 604 5.15 -20.02 -8.30
C GLY A 604 4.04 -19.64 -7.32
N CYS A 605 4.37 -19.08 -6.15
CA CYS A 605 3.39 -18.63 -5.16
C CYS A 605 2.52 -17.48 -5.70
N HIS A 606 3.14 -16.47 -6.31
CA HIS A 606 2.46 -15.28 -6.83
C HIS A 606 3.03 -14.93 -8.21
N GLN A 607 2.63 -15.69 -9.23
CA GLN A 607 3.23 -15.60 -10.57
C GLN A 607 2.58 -14.54 -11.46
N GLY A 608 1.35 -14.10 -11.14
CA GLY A 608 0.52 -13.28 -12.02
C GLY A 608 0.96 -11.82 -12.22
N GLY A 609 1.97 -11.30 -11.52
CA GLY A 609 2.35 -9.88 -11.66
C GLY A 609 1.17 -8.93 -11.44
N VAL A 610 1.12 -7.84 -12.22
CA VAL A 610 -0.03 -6.91 -12.25
C VAL A 610 -0.98 -7.27 -13.40
N ASN A 611 -0.42 -7.57 -14.58
CA ASN A 611 -1.21 -7.78 -15.79
C ASN A 611 -1.85 -9.17 -15.89
N TRP A 612 -1.27 -10.16 -15.21
CA TRP A 612 -1.68 -11.56 -15.29
C TRP A 612 -2.23 -12.08 -13.96
N THR A 613 -2.71 -11.18 -13.10
CA THR A 613 -3.28 -11.49 -11.78
C THR A 613 -4.43 -12.48 -11.86
N HIS A 614 -5.17 -12.55 -12.97
CA HIS A 614 -6.25 -13.50 -13.18
C HIS A 614 -5.77 -14.94 -13.44
N LEU A 615 -4.49 -15.15 -13.80
CA LEU A 615 -3.97 -16.49 -14.08
C LEU A 615 -3.81 -17.30 -12.78
N PRO A 616 -4.03 -18.62 -12.82
CA PRO A 616 -3.84 -19.49 -11.66
C PRO A 616 -2.38 -19.59 -11.23
N ASP A 617 -2.13 -19.49 -9.93
CA ASP A 617 -0.84 -19.70 -9.25
C ASP A 617 -1.03 -20.53 -7.97
N ILE A 618 0.06 -20.85 -7.25
CA ILE A 618 0.00 -21.72 -6.07
C ILE A 618 -0.85 -21.08 -4.96
N SER A 619 -0.82 -19.74 -4.81
CA SER A 619 -1.64 -19.05 -3.81
C SER A 619 -3.14 -19.22 -4.11
N LYS A 620 -3.58 -18.90 -5.33
CA LYS A 620 -4.99 -19.09 -5.73
C LYS A 620 -5.43 -20.55 -5.65
N TRP A 621 -4.55 -21.50 -5.97
CA TRP A 621 -4.87 -22.92 -5.83
C TRP A 621 -5.13 -23.30 -4.37
N LEU A 622 -4.34 -22.76 -3.44
CA LEU A 622 -4.51 -23.01 -2.02
C LEU A 622 -5.77 -22.32 -1.47
N GLU A 623 -6.10 -21.11 -1.93
CA GLU A 623 -7.35 -20.42 -1.61
C GLU A 623 -8.58 -21.19 -2.11
N ASN A 624 -8.56 -21.62 -3.37
CA ASN A 624 -9.64 -22.42 -3.97
C ASN A 624 -9.80 -23.79 -3.30
N SER A 625 -8.75 -24.33 -2.70
CA SER A 625 -8.81 -25.57 -1.92
C SER A 625 -9.58 -25.41 -0.60
N GLY A 626 -9.79 -24.17 -0.14
CA GLY A 626 -10.56 -23.86 1.06
C GLY A 626 -9.69 -23.61 2.32
N GLY A 627 -10.29 -22.94 3.30
CA GLY A 627 -9.58 -22.42 4.49
C GLY A 627 -8.88 -23.46 5.37
N VAL A 628 -9.32 -24.73 5.35
CA VAL A 628 -8.70 -25.82 6.13
C VAL A 628 -7.29 -26.13 5.62
N HIS A 629 -7.10 -26.15 4.30
CA HIS A 629 -5.79 -26.40 3.68
C HIS A 629 -4.83 -25.25 3.94
N VAL A 630 -5.31 -24.00 3.79
CA VAL A 630 -4.55 -22.79 4.11
C VAL A 630 -4.07 -22.83 5.56
N LYS A 631 -4.95 -23.12 6.52
CA LYS A 631 -4.60 -23.21 7.95
C LYS A 631 -3.58 -24.32 8.23
N THR A 632 -3.72 -25.46 7.57
CA THR A 632 -2.77 -26.59 7.72
C THR A 632 -1.37 -26.21 7.24
N VAL A 633 -1.26 -25.62 6.04
CA VAL A 633 0.01 -25.11 5.51
C VAL A 633 0.61 -24.07 6.44
N GLN A 634 -0.20 -23.14 6.93
CA GLN A 634 0.23 -22.11 7.87
C GLN A 634 0.83 -22.69 9.16
N LEU A 635 0.17 -23.68 9.77
CA LEU A 635 0.66 -24.32 11.00
C LEU A 635 1.95 -25.12 10.76
N VAL A 636 2.02 -25.89 9.67
CA VAL A 636 3.23 -26.64 9.31
C VAL A 636 4.40 -25.69 9.08
N SER A 637 4.17 -24.57 8.38
CA SER A 637 5.18 -23.54 8.18
C SER A 637 5.62 -22.90 9.49
N GLY A 638 4.69 -22.56 10.37
CA GLY A 638 4.99 -21.97 11.67
C GLY A 638 5.84 -22.89 12.55
N VAL A 639 5.48 -24.18 12.65
CA VAL A 639 6.27 -25.18 13.39
C VAL A 639 7.66 -25.35 12.77
N SER A 640 7.75 -25.38 11.44
CA SER A 640 9.03 -25.51 10.72
C SER A 640 9.96 -24.32 10.95
N VAL A 641 9.44 -23.09 10.99
CA VAL A 641 10.22 -21.88 11.30
C VAL A 641 10.79 -21.95 12.71
N VAL A 642 10.00 -22.39 13.70
CA VAL A 642 10.45 -22.55 15.09
C VAL A 642 11.55 -23.62 15.20
N ILE A 643 11.37 -24.78 14.56
CA ILE A 643 12.34 -25.88 14.58
C ILE A 643 13.65 -25.48 13.90
N LEU A 644 13.57 -24.95 12.66
CA LEU A 644 14.75 -24.50 11.92
C LEU A 644 15.49 -23.43 12.71
N GLY A 645 14.76 -22.49 13.32
CA GLY A 645 15.41 -21.44 14.07
C GLY A 645 16.20 -21.95 15.27
N PHE A 646 15.61 -22.85 16.05
CA PHE A 646 16.31 -23.47 17.18
C PHE A 646 17.52 -24.30 16.74
N CYS A 647 17.40 -25.06 15.65
CA CYS A 647 18.50 -25.85 15.08
C CYS A 647 19.69 -24.97 14.69
N PHE A 648 19.46 -23.85 14.00
CA PHE A 648 20.54 -23.01 13.51
C PHE A 648 21.21 -22.18 14.59
N LEU A 649 20.46 -21.70 15.59
CA LEU A 649 21.06 -21.07 16.78
C LEU A 649 22.07 -21.99 17.47
N SER A 650 21.85 -23.31 17.39
CA SER A 650 22.65 -24.36 18.03
C SER A 650 23.86 -24.84 17.23
N LEU A 651 23.91 -24.62 15.91
CA LEU A 651 24.88 -25.25 15.00
C LEU A 651 26.27 -24.59 14.98
N LEU A 652 26.41 -23.28 15.20
CA LEU A 652 27.70 -22.59 15.00
C LEU A 652 28.26 -21.77 16.19
N SER A 653 27.54 -21.60 17.30
CA SER A 653 28.10 -20.87 18.45
C SER A 653 28.84 -21.81 19.42
N SER A 654 30.03 -21.37 19.88
CA SER A 654 30.88 -22.11 20.81
C SER A 654 30.27 -22.26 22.22
N LYS A 655 29.23 -21.48 22.55
CA LYS A 655 28.75 -21.28 23.94
C LYS A 655 27.32 -21.80 24.15
N LYS A 656 27.19 -23.12 24.34
CA LYS A 656 25.92 -23.85 24.48
C LYS A 656 24.93 -23.29 25.52
N ASN A 657 25.39 -22.76 26.65
CA ASN A 657 24.49 -22.26 27.71
C ASN A 657 23.77 -20.96 27.31
N VAL A 658 24.47 -20.05 26.64
CA VAL A 658 23.90 -18.77 26.20
C VAL A 658 22.88 -18.99 25.08
N ILE A 659 23.22 -19.89 24.15
CA ILE A 659 22.33 -20.35 23.08
C ILE A 659 21.03 -20.92 23.64
N LEU A 660 21.11 -21.77 24.67
CA LEU A 660 19.93 -22.44 25.23
C LEU A 660 18.96 -21.44 25.87
N VAL A 661 19.46 -20.42 26.56
CA VAL A 661 18.63 -19.36 27.16
C VAL A 661 17.95 -18.52 26.07
N VAL A 662 18.71 -18.05 25.08
CA VAL A 662 18.16 -17.24 23.98
C VAL A 662 17.16 -18.06 23.17
N GLY A 663 17.50 -19.31 22.85
CA GLY A 663 16.64 -20.24 22.11
C GLY A 663 15.34 -20.57 22.84
N PHE A 664 15.37 -20.72 24.16
CA PHE A 664 14.16 -20.94 24.95
C PHE A 664 13.19 -19.74 24.91
N ASN A 665 13.70 -18.51 25.02
CA ASN A 665 12.85 -17.32 24.92
C ASN A 665 12.18 -17.21 23.53
N PHE A 666 12.91 -17.48 22.45
CA PHE A 666 12.32 -17.48 21.10
C PHE A 666 11.36 -18.66 20.87
N LEU A 667 11.58 -19.81 21.51
CA LEU A 667 10.63 -20.93 21.49
C LEU A 667 9.29 -20.53 22.12
N VAL A 668 9.31 -19.83 23.26
CA VAL A 668 8.08 -19.30 23.90
C VAL A 668 7.35 -18.35 22.95
N SER A 669 8.07 -17.42 22.31
CA SER A 669 7.48 -16.51 21.32
C SER A 669 6.86 -17.25 20.14
N GLY A 670 7.54 -18.30 19.62
CA GLY A 670 7.03 -19.13 18.54
C GLY A 670 5.74 -19.88 18.92
N LEU A 671 5.68 -20.41 20.14
CA LEU A 671 4.47 -21.06 20.66
C LEU A 671 3.31 -20.08 20.80
N LEU A 672 3.56 -18.84 21.24
CA LEU A 672 2.51 -17.80 21.33
C LEU A 672 1.91 -17.48 19.94
N VAL A 673 2.76 -17.37 18.90
CA VAL A 673 2.30 -17.17 17.52
C VAL A 673 1.47 -18.35 17.03
N LEU A 674 1.90 -19.59 17.29
CA LEU A 674 1.14 -20.79 16.92
C LEU A 674 -0.22 -20.85 17.62
N VAL A 675 -0.29 -20.51 18.92
CA VAL A 675 -1.55 -20.45 19.68
C VAL A 675 -2.49 -19.39 19.09
N HIS A 676 -1.97 -18.22 18.70
CA HIS A 676 -2.75 -17.18 18.03
C HIS A 676 -3.38 -17.70 16.73
N ILE A 677 -2.57 -18.34 15.87
CA ILE A 677 -3.01 -18.91 14.59
C ILE A 677 -4.12 -19.95 14.81
N VAL A 678 -3.93 -20.87 15.77
CA VAL A 678 -4.94 -21.92 16.05
C VAL A 678 -6.27 -21.31 16.51
N LYS A 679 -6.23 -20.29 17.38
CA LYS A 679 -7.41 -19.80 18.11
C LYS A 679 -8.22 -18.74 17.36
N TYR A 680 -7.57 -17.83 16.62
CA TYR A 680 -8.22 -16.64 16.08
C TYR A 680 -8.27 -16.58 14.55
N GLN A 681 -7.59 -17.48 13.85
CA GLN A 681 -7.43 -17.39 12.40
C GLN A 681 -8.50 -18.15 11.60
N GLU A 682 -9.46 -18.81 12.26
CA GLU A 682 -10.37 -19.80 11.66
C GLU A 682 -11.76 -19.28 11.22
N ASN A 683 -12.22 -18.10 11.66
CA ASN A 683 -13.58 -17.61 11.36
C ASN A 683 -13.57 -16.29 10.61
N ALA A 684 -14.12 -16.28 9.38
CA ALA A 684 -14.41 -15.09 8.59
C ALA A 684 -15.33 -14.08 9.33
N PHE A 685 -16.07 -14.53 10.35
CA PHE A 685 -17.07 -13.73 11.08
C PHE A 685 -16.68 -13.31 12.52
N ALA A 686 -15.49 -13.66 13.05
CA ALA A 686 -15.19 -13.46 14.48
C ALA A 686 -13.92 -12.63 14.77
N ARG A 687 -13.51 -11.74 13.86
CA ARG A 687 -12.26 -10.95 13.98
C ARG A 687 -12.42 -9.57 14.63
N SER A 688 -13.45 -9.38 15.45
CA SER A 688 -13.58 -8.21 16.35
C SER A 688 -13.48 -8.61 17.84
N SER A 689 -12.92 -9.78 18.18
CA SER A 689 -12.74 -10.12 19.59
C SER A 689 -11.57 -9.33 20.20
N TYR A 690 -11.83 -8.55 21.23
CA TYR A 690 -10.85 -7.92 22.12
C TYR A 690 -9.68 -8.86 22.51
N GLY A 691 -9.95 -10.17 22.61
CA GLY A 691 -8.95 -11.20 22.90
C GLY A 691 -7.91 -11.44 21.81
N ALA A 692 -8.26 -11.25 20.53
CA ALA A 692 -7.30 -11.37 19.42
C ALA A 692 -6.28 -10.23 19.47
N THR A 693 -6.74 -8.99 19.66
CA THR A 693 -5.91 -7.79 19.78
C THR A 693 -4.94 -7.89 20.96
N ILE A 694 -5.42 -8.26 22.15
CA ILE A 694 -4.54 -8.45 23.31
C ILE A 694 -3.48 -9.52 23.05
N SER A 695 -3.85 -10.63 22.40
CA SER A 695 -2.89 -11.69 22.12
C SER A 695 -1.78 -11.24 21.16
N ALA A 696 -2.10 -10.44 20.14
CA ALA A 696 -1.11 -9.86 19.25
C ALA A 696 -0.20 -8.85 19.99
N GLN A 697 -0.76 -8.01 20.86
CA GLN A 697 0.02 -7.08 21.71
C GLN A 697 0.98 -7.82 22.65
N MET A 698 0.55 -8.93 23.24
CA MET A 698 1.42 -9.78 24.06
C MET A 698 2.57 -10.36 23.22
N ILE A 699 2.29 -10.81 21.99
CA ILE A 699 3.32 -11.29 21.07
C ILE A 699 4.32 -10.18 20.77
N TYR A 700 3.87 -8.97 20.43
CA TYR A 700 4.78 -7.83 20.18
C TYR A 700 5.67 -7.52 21.38
N ALA A 701 5.10 -7.48 22.58
CA ALA A 701 5.83 -7.18 23.80
C ALA A 701 6.89 -8.25 24.11
N VAL A 702 6.53 -9.54 24.06
CA VAL A 702 7.44 -10.65 24.36
C VAL A 702 8.53 -10.77 23.28
N LEU A 703 8.15 -10.71 22.02
CA LEU A 703 9.06 -10.82 20.88
C LEU A 703 10.04 -9.63 20.83
N GLY A 704 9.53 -8.40 20.94
CA GLY A 704 10.34 -7.20 20.94
C GLY A 704 11.30 -7.11 22.13
N SER A 705 10.82 -7.38 23.34
CA SER A 705 11.68 -7.37 24.55
C SER A 705 12.76 -8.44 24.50
N THR A 706 12.46 -9.64 23.99
CA THR A 706 13.45 -10.72 23.81
C THR A 706 14.54 -10.31 22.82
N THR A 707 14.16 -9.71 21.70
CA THR A 707 15.10 -9.29 20.65
C THR A 707 15.99 -8.13 21.09
N VAL A 708 15.40 -7.07 21.65
CA VAL A 708 16.15 -5.93 22.18
C VAL A 708 17.03 -6.35 23.36
N GLY A 709 16.50 -7.18 24.26
CA GLY A 709 17.25 -7.74 25.38
C GLY A 709 18.46 -8.53 24.91
N THR A 710 18.31 -9.37 23.88
CA THR A 710 19.43 -10.12 23.28
C THR A 710 20.46 -9.18 22.67
N ALA A 711 20.06 -8.19 21.87
CA ALA A 711 20.98 -7.24 21.24
C ALA A 711 21.78 -6.40 22.25
N VAL A 712 21.13 -5.92 23.30
CA VAL A 712 21.74 -5.02 24.29
C VAL A 712 22.55 -5.77 25.33
N LEU A 713 21.99 -6.85 25.92
CA LEU A 713 22.58 -7.52 27.08
C LEU A 713 23.66 -8.53 26.69
N LEU A 714 23.52 -9.23 25.56
CA LEU A 714 24.43 -10.31 25.18
C LEU A 714 25.92 -9.89 25.12
N PRO A 715 26.29 -8.73 24.53
CA PRO A 715 27.69 -8.29 24.51
C PRO A 715 28.27 -8.03 25.91
N TRP A 716 27.43 -7.78 26.92
CA TRP A 716 27.87 -7.61 28.31
C TRP A 716 28.13 -8.92 29.04
N PHE A 717 27.52 -10.01 28.59
CA PHE A 717 27.59 -11.32 29.24
C PHE A 717 28.43 -12.35 28.48
N MET A 718 28.78 -12.10 27.22
CA MET A 718 29.63 -13.01 26.47
C MET A 718 31.01 -13.17 27.11
N PRO A 719 31.49 -14.41 27.35
CA PRO A 719 32.75 -14.64 28.05
C PRO A 719 33.95 -14.35 27.15
N ILE A 720 34.90 -13.54 27.63
CA ILE A 720 36.17 -13.26 26.95
C ILE A 720 37.23 -14.17 27.57
N GLN A 721 37.85 -15.06 26.78
CA GLN A 721 38.97 -15.89 27.25
C GLN A 721 40.26 -15.06 27.29
N ILE A 722 40.71 -14.68 28.49
CA ILE A 722 42.06 -14.16 28.70
C ILE A 722 42.92 -15.37 29.09
N SER A 723 43.88 -15.76 28.24
CA SER A 723 44.85 -16.79 28.60
C SER A 723 45.64 -16.33 29.82
N LYS A 724 45.60 -17.12 30.91
CA LYS A 724 46.53 -16.96 32.04
C LYS A 724 47.95 -17.01 31.46
N VAL A 725 48.71 -15.93 31.62
CA VAL A 725 50.17 -16.01 31.55
C VAL A 725 50.59 -17.10 32.53
N GLY A 726 51.38 -18.05 32.05
CA GLY A 726 51.74 -19.26 32.78
C GLY A 726 52.38 -18.98 34.13
N SER A 727 52.19 -19.94 35.03
CA SER A 727 52.94 -20.19 36.25
C SER A 727 54.27 -19.45 36.38
N SER A 728 54.38 -18.70 37.47
CA SER A 728 55.57 -18.22 38.16
C SER A 728 56.82 -19.08 37.93
N ARG A 729 57.79 -18.63 37.13
CA ARG A 729 59.23 -18.56 37.52
C ARG A 729 60.24 -18.01 36.49
N ASP A 730 59.90 -17.79 35.22
CA ASP A 730 60.92 -17.36 34.23
C ASP A 730 60.65 -15.99 33.58
N ILE A 731 60.39 -14.94 34.38
CA ILE A 731 60.25 -13.55 33.89
C ILE A 731 61.28 -12.66 34.59
N TYR A 732 62.55 -12.87 34.25
CA TYR A 732 63.57 -11.82 34.29
C TYR A 732 64.37 -11.80 32.98
N SER A 733 63.72 -12.04 31.84
CA SER A 733 64.25 -11.67 30.51
C SER A 733 63.22 -11.91 29.40
N SER A 734 62.33 -10.96 29.15
CA SER A 734 61.74 -10.65 27.82
C SER A 734 60.53 -9.73 27.97
N ILE A 735 60.79 -8.42 27.86
CA ILE A 735 59.75 -7.42 27.62
C ILE A 735 59.23 -7.64 26.20
N SER A 736 58.10 -8.34 26.07
CA SER A 736 57.01 -8.16 25.07
C SER A 736 56.19 -9.45 24.94
N VAL A 737 55.05 -9.50 25.63
CA VAL A 737 53.98 -10.44 25.23
C VAL A 737 53.51 -10.00 23.83
N PRO A 738 53.51 -10.87 22.80
CA PRO A 738 53.13 -10.50 21.45
C PRO A 738 51.70 -9.93 21.40
N SER A 739 51.50 -8.85 20.65
CA SER A 739 50.19 -8.25 20.35
C SER A 739 49.17 -9.25 19.78
N ASP A 740 49.65 -10.29 19.08
CA ASP A 740 48.84 -11.24 18.31
C ASP A 740 47.93 -12.14 19.17
N VAL A 741 48.33 -12.48 20.41
CA VAL A 741 47.50 -13.32 21.30
C VAL A 741 46.36 -12.51 21.93
N LYS A 742 46.54 -11.19 22.08
CA LYS A 742 45.57 -10.30 22.73
C LYS A 742 44.35 -10.01 21.86
N ASP A 743 44.46 -9.99 20.54
CA ASP A 743 43.35 -9.59 19.66
C ASP A 743 42.45 -10.75 19.22
N LYS A 744 42.97 -11.98 19.25
CA LYS A 744 42.24 -13.19 18.88
C LYS A 744 41.05 -13.51 19.78
N SER A 745 41.14 -13.22 21.09
CA SER A 745 40.04 -13.50 22.05
C SER A 745 38.87 -12.52 21.94
N LEU A 746 39.15 -11.25 21.65
CA LEU A 746 38.14 -10.21 21.40
C LEU A 746 37.37 -10.52 20.12
N LEU A 747 38.08 -10.92 19.07
CA LEU A 747 37.52 -11.28 17.76
C LEU A 747 36.55 -12.47 17.86
N MET A 748 36.91 -13.50 18.63
CA MET A 748 36.03 -14.66 18.86
C MET A 748 34.77 -14.28 19.65
N ALA A 749 34.89 -13.42 20.68
CA ALA A 749 33.74 -12.94 21.44
C ALA A 749 32.82 -12.04 20.59
N LEU A 750 33.39 -11.20 19.73
CA LEU A 750 32.65 -10.38 18.76
C LEU A 750 31.89 -11.26 17.76
N LYS A 751 32.56 -12.25 17.18
CA LYS A 751 31.97 -13.25 16.28
C LYS A 751 30.78 -13.96 16.92
N ASP A 752 30.95 -14.54 18.10
CA ASP A 752 29.88 -15.27 18.81
C ASP A 752 28.70 -14.34 19.18
N SER A 753 28.99 -13.09 19.58
CA SER A 753 27.95 -12.11 19.92
C SER A 753 27.12 -11.74 18.71
N LEU A 754 27.75 -11.34 17.61
CA LEU A 754 27.07 -10.95 16.37
C LEU A 754 26.30 -12.11 15.75
N TYR A 755 26.80 -13.35 15.89
CA TYR A 755 26.10 -14.55 15.41
C TYR A 755 24.74 -14.71 16.10
N VAL A 756 24.73 -14.69 17.44
CA VAL A 756 23.51 -14.89 18.23
C VAL A 756 22.55 -13.72 18.07
N ILE A 757 23.04 -12.48 18.03
CA ILE A 757 22.19 -11.29 17.81
C ILE A 757 21.56 -11.32 16.41
N GLY A 758 22.34 -11.64 15.37
CA GLY A 758 21.82 -11.72 14.01
C GLY A 758 20.73 -12.79 13.85
N TRP A 759 20.91 -13.97 14.47
CA TRP A 759 19.86 -14.99 14.48
C TRP A 759 18.62 -14.59 15.28
N ALA A 760 18.81 -13.87 16.39
CA ALA A 760 17.69 -13.28 17.13
C ALA A 760 16.88 -12.34 16.24
N TYR A 761 17.53 -11.49 15.43
CA TYR A 761 16.83 -10.63 14.47
C TYR A 761 16.07 -11.44 13.41
N ILE A 762 16.72 -12.41 12.76
CA ILE A 762 16.09 -13.25 11.72
C ILE A 762 14.85 -13.97 12.26
N PHE A 763 14.95 -14.65 13.40
CA PHE A 763 13.83 -15.40 13.95
C PHE A 763 12.73 -14.51 14.47
N SER A 764 13.08 -13.43 15.15
CA SER A 764 12.10 -12.43 15.57
C SER A 764 11.33 -11.90 14.38
N TRP A 765 12.01 -11.64 13.28
CA TRP A 765 11.38 -11.13 12.07
C TRP A 765 10.46 -12.17 11.42
N CYS A 766 10.90 -13.41 11.22
CA CYS A 766 10.05 -14.46 10.66
C CYS A 766 8.80 -14.73 11.52
N LEU A 767 8.91 -14.75 12.85
CA LEU A 767 7.77 -14.92 13.75
C LEU A 767 6.80 -13.73 13.69
N LEU A 768 7.34 -12.51 13.58
CA LEU A 768 6.52 -11.31 13.39
C LEU A 768 5.76 -11.37 12.06
N GLN A 769 6.42 -11.80 10.98
CA GLN A 769 5.79 -11.91 9.66
C GLN A 769 4.73 -13.02 9.62
N LEU A 770 4.90 -14.14 10.33
CA LEU A 770 3.88 -15.18 10.45
C LEU A 770 2.60 -14.69 11.17
N LEU A 771 2.72 -13.68 12.03
CA LEU A 771 1.58 -13.02 12.68
C LEU A 771 0.93 -11.99 11.74
N LEU A 772 1.73 -11.19 11.04
CA LEU A 772 1.26 -10.01 10.30
C LEU A 772 0.77 -10.30 8.88
N GLN A 773 1.41 -11.23 8.17
CA GLN A 773 1.12 -11.51 6.76
C GLN A 773 -0.17 -12.31 6.60
N GLN A 774 -0.73 -12.28 5.38
CA GLN A 774 -1.82 -13.18 5.02
C GLN A 774 -1.45 -14.65 5.27
N PRO A 775 -2.40 -15.50 5.71
CA PRO A 775 -2.14 -16.91 6.00
C PRO A 775 -1.42 -17.66 4.88
N ILE A 776 -1.73 -17.30 3.62
CA ILE A 776 -1.17 -17.91 2.43
C ILE A 776 0.34 -17.67 2.27
N ASN A 777 0.84 -16.57 2.83
CA ASN A 777 2.24 -16.19 2.75
C ASN A 777 3.12 -16.89 3.81
N ALA A 778 2.56 -17.73 4.67
CA ALA A 778 3.32 -18.47 5.69
C ALA A 778 4.37 -19.43 5.08
N MET A 779 4.04 -20.08 3.96
CA MET A 779 4.95 -20.97 3.25
C MET A 779 6.07 -20.20 2.54
N PRO A 780 5.80 -19.11 1.81
CA PRO A 780 6.84 -18.19 1.34
C PRO A 780 7.79 -17.71 2.44
N ILE A 781 7.31 -17.30 3.61
CA ILE A 781 8.17 -16.87 4.74
C ILE A 781 9.14 -17.99 5.16
N LEU A 782 8.66 -19.22 5.25
CA LEU A 782 9.51 -20.38 5.54
C LEU A 782 10.58 -20.58 4.45
N LEU A 783 10.21 -20.50 3.17
CA LEU A 783 11.16 -20.66 2.08
C LEU A 783 12.21 -19.54 2.03
N LEU A 784 11.82 -18.29 2.32
CA LEU A 784 12.76 -17.17 2.42
C LEU A 784 13.77 -17.39 3.55
N LEU A 785 13.32 -17.89 4.71
CA LEU A 785 14.21 -18.28 5.80
C LEU A 785 15.19 -19.37 5.34
N VAL A 786 14.71 -20.39 4.63
CA VAL A 786 15.56 -21.46 4.07
C VAL A 786 16.58 -20.89 3.07
N GLN A 787 16.19 -19.95 2.21
CA GLN A 787 17.11 -19.34 1.24
C GLN A 787 18.20 -18.51 1.90
N ILE A 788 17.86 -17.67 2.87
CA ILE A 788 18.85 -16.84 3.59
C ILE A 788 19.83 -17.74 4.33
N LEU A 789 19.30 -18.71 5.05
CA LEU A 789 20.09 -19.67 5.78
C LEU A 789 21.07 -20.41 4.87
N THR A 790 20.57 -20.94 3.76
CA THR A 790 21.36 -21.74 2.82
C THR A 790 22.43 -20.87 2.14
N SER A 791 22.12 -19.61 1.83
CA SER A 791 23.06 -18.63 1.29
C SER A 791 24.19 -18.30 2.27
N LEU A 792 23.86 -18.03 3.53
CA LEU A 792 24.86 -17.76 4.58
C LEU A 792 25.79 -18.96 4.81
N LEU A 793 25.26 -20.18 4.78
CA LEU A 793 26.08 -21.39 4.88
C LEU A 793 26.97 -21.57 3.64
N HIS A 794 26.44 -21.34 2.44
CA HIS A 794 27.21 -21.41 1.20
C HIS A 794 28.42 -20.45 1.24
N PHE A 795 28.19 -19.18 1.60
CA PHE A 795 29.26 -18.17 1.73
C PHE A 795 30.21 -18.44 2.89
N SER A 796 29.77 -19.13 3.94
CA SER A 796 30.66 -19.57 5.04
C SER A 796 31.69 -20.60 4.58
N TYR A 797 31.32 -21.50 3.68
CA TYR A 797 32.20 -22.58 3.22
C TYR A 797 33.03 -22.20 1.99
N SER A 798 32.63 -21.17 1.23
CA SER A 798 33.28 -20.74 -0.01
C SER A 798 34.63 -20.02 0.18
N GLY A 799 35.04 -19.71 1.41
CA GLY A 799 36.33 -19.04 1.67
C GLY A 799 36.45 -17.68 0.94
N LEU A 800 37.64 -17.36 0.42
CA LEU A 800 37.94 -16.11 -0.33
C LEU A 800 37.62 -16.21 -1.84
N HIS A 801 36.89 -17.24 -2.30
CA HIS A 801 36.68 -17.46 -3.74
C HIS A 801 35.72 -16.47 -4.41
N HIS A 802 34.89 -15.77 -3.63
CA HIS A 802 34.00 -14.71 -4.10
C HIS A 802 34.29 -13.41 -3.36
N LYS A 803 34.27 -12.29 -4.09
CA LYS A 803 34.41 -10.96 -3.49
C LYS A 803 33.19 -10.64 -2.63
N GLU A 804 33.42 -10.06 -1.46
CA GLU A 804 32.37 -9.77 -0.48
C GLU A 804 31.24 -8.91 -1.05
N TRP A 805 31.54 -7.94 -1.91
CA TRP A 805 30.52 -7.10 -2.54
C TRP A 805 29.56 -7.87 -3.46
N VAL A 806 30.03 -8.96 -4.10
CA VAL A 806 29.19 -9.83 -4.95
C VAL A 806 28.26 -10.67 -4.08
N GLU A 807 28.75 -11.19 -2.95
CA GLU A 807 27.96 -11.98 -2.00
C GLU A 807 26.84 -11.12 -1.39
N ILE A 808 27.16 -9.89 -0.96
CA ILE A 808 26.17 -8.95 -0.41
C ILE A 808 25.17 -8.50 -1.49
N SER A 809 25.61 -8.26 -2.72
CA SER A 809 24.69 -7.97 -3.84
C SER A 809 23.74 -9.14 -4.12
N THR A 810 24.23 -10.39 -4.03
CA THR A 810 23.42 -11.60 -4.19
C THR A 810 22.32 -11.66 -3.12
N LEU A 811 22.66 -11.38 -1.86
CA LEU A 811 21.69 -11.30 -0.77
C LEU A 811 20.67 -10.18 -1.02
N TYR A 812 21.10 -9.00 -1.46
CA TYR A 812 20.20 -7.89 -1.81
C TYR A 812 19.19 -8.30 -2.90
N PHE A 813 19.65 -8.95 -3.97
CA PHE A 813 18.78 -9.44 -5.06
C PHE A 813 17.77 -10.48 -4.56
N LEU A 814 18.19 -11.38 -3.66
CA LEU A 814 17.29 -12.33 -3.01
C LEU A 814 16.20 -11.62 -2.19
N GLY A 815 16.56 -10.56 -1.47
CA GLY A 815 15.62 -9.74 -0.70
C GLY A 815 14.54 -9.11 -1.57
N MET A 816 14.94 -8.54 -2.71
CA MET A 816 14.02 -7.95 -3.68
C MET A 816 13.16 -9.00 -4.39
N ALA A 817 13.73 -10.15 -4.78
CA ALA A 817 12.95 -11.25 -5.34
C ALA A 817 11.91 -11.78 -4.33
N GLY A 818 12.25 -11.83 -3.04
CA GLY A 818 11.33 -12.23 -1.99
C GLY A 818 10.23 -11.22 -1.68
N HIS A 819 10.42 -9.93 -1.99
CA HIS A 819 9.35 -8.92 -1.88
C HIS A 819 8.17 -9.28 -2.80
N PHE A 820 8.46 -9.61 -4.06
CA PHE A 820 7.44 -10.06 -5.01
C PHE A 820 6.92 -11.48 -4.71
N ALA A 821 7.76 -12.37 -4.17
CA ALA A 821 7.33 -13.71 -3.76
C ALA A 821 6.32 -13.72 -2.59
N LEU A 822 6.12 -12.61 -1.90
CA LEU A 822 5.10 -12.41 -0.88
C LEU A 822 3.80 -11.80 -1.44
N GLY A 823 3.69 -11.62 -2.76
CA GLY A 823 2.49 -11.10 -3.43
C GLY A 823 2.46 -9.58 -3.58
N ASN A 824 3.52 -8.88 -3.17
CA ASN A 824 3.64 -7.44 -3.43
C ASN A 824 3.92 -7.18 -4.92
N SER A 825 3.48 -6.02 -5.42
CA SER A 825 3.79 -5.51 -6.75
C SER A 825 4.18 -4.03 -6.69
N ASN A 826 4.36 -3.40 -7.84
CA ASN A 826 4.57 -1.95 -7.93
C ASN A 826 3.25 -1.14 -7.98
N SER A 827 2.10 -1.81 -7.80
CA SER A 827 0.77 -1.18 -7.68
C SER A 827 0.37 -0.97 -6.22
N LEU A 828 -0.25 0.17 -5.90
CA LEU A 828 -0.78 0.48 -4.57
C LEU A 828 -1.86 -0.52 -4.14
N ALA A 829 -2.59 -1.07 -5.11
CA ALA A 829 -3.62 -2.09 -4.91
C ALA A 829 -3.10 -3.39 -4.27
N THR A 830 -1.78 -3.65 -4.26
CA THR A 830 -1.21 -4.89 -3.68
C THR A 830 -0.73 -4.76 -2.23
N ILE A 831 -0.89 -3.59 -1.61
CA ILE A 831 -0.49 -3.37 -0.23
C ILE A 831 -1.49 -4.04 0.72
N ASP A 832 -1.04 -4.98 1.55
CA ASP A 832 -1.88 -5.60 2.59
C ASP A 832 -2.12 -4.64 3.76
N VAL A 833 -3.19 -3.86 3.63
CA VAL A 833 -3.65 -2.93 4.67
C VAL A 833 -4.21 -3.68 5.89
N ALA A 834 -4.79 -4.87 5.70
CA ALA A 834 -5.44 -5.61 6.79
C ALA A 834 -4.42 -6.13 7.82
N GLY A 835 -3.24 -6.55 7.39
CA GLY A 835 -2.15 -6.96 8.29
C GLY A 835 -1.64 -5.82 9.18
N ALA A 836 -1.67 -4.58 8.68
CA ALA A 836 -1.16 -3.40 9.39
C ALA A 836 -1.98 -3.02 10.64
N PHE A 837 -3.17 -3.61 10.83
CA PHE A 837 -4.04 -3.34 11.99
C PHE A 837 -4.01 -4.44 13.06
N ILE A 838 -3.27 -5.53 12.84
CA ILE A 838 -3.18 -6.62 13.82
C ILE A 838 -2.56 -6.10 15.12
N GLY A 839 -3.32 -6.14 16.21
CA GLY A 839 -2.87 -5.70 17.55
C GLY A 839 -3.02 -4.20 17.85
N ILE A 840 -3.61 -3.41 16.94
CA ILE A 840 -3.94 -2.01 17.18
C ILE A 840 -5.32 -1.92 17.86
N SER A 841 -5.39 -1.29 19.05
CA SER A 841 -6.64 -1.14 19.81
C SER A 841 -7.36 0.19 19.58
N SER A 842 -6.65 1.19 19.06
CA SER A 842 -7.16 2.53 18.79
C SER A 842 -6.50 3.06 17.53
N HIS A 843 -7.25 3.81 16.71
CA HIS A 843 -6.74 4.38 15.47
C HIS A 843 -5.41 5.12 15.69
N SER A 844 -4.36 4.65 15.00
CA SER A 844 -3.04 5.29 14.99
C SER A 844 -2.41 5.12 13.62
N THR A 845 -2.43 6.22 12.88
CA THR A 845 -1.89 6.38 11.52
C THR A 845 -0.41 6.04 11.43
N LEU A 846 0.36 6.52 12.40
CA LEU A 846 1.79 6.27 12.49
C LEU A 846 2.08 4.79 12.73
N LEU A 847 1.34 4.14 13.64
CA LEU A 847 1.59 2.75 13.99
C LEU A 847 1.18 1.80 12.86
N SER A 848 0.03 2.03 12.23
CA SER A 848 -0.39 1.25 11.06
C SER A 848 0.57 1.47 9.88
N GLY A 849 1.01 2.71 9.63
CA GLY A 849 2.01 3.00 8.60
C GLY A 849 3.35 2.27 8.82
N VAL A 850 3.81 2.18 10.08
CA VAL A 850 5.01 1.40 10.43
C VAL A 850 4.80 -0.10 10.22
N LEU A 851 3.65 -0.65 10.64
CA LEU A 851 3.34 -2.07 10.42
C LEU A 851 3.20 -2.41 8.94
N MET A 852 2.57 -1.53 8.15
CA MET A 852 2.46 -1.66 6.71
C MET A 852 3.85 -1.70 6.05
N LEU A 853 4.76 -0.79 6.42
CA LEU A 853 6.16 -0.82 5.96
C LEU A 853 6.85 -2.15 6.32
N ILE A 854 6.64 -2.65 7.55
CA ILE A 854 7.17 -3.93 8.04
C ILE A 854 6.66 -5.12 7.21
N ILE A 855 5.39 -5.11 6.80
CA ILE A 855 4.75 -6.17 6.01
C ILE A 855 5.22 -6.11 4.55
N THR A 856 5.12 -4.94 3.92
CA THR A 856 5.47 -4.76 2.51
C THR A 856 6.96 -5.03 2.24
N TYR A 857 7.85 -4.58 3.13
CA TYR A 857 9.29 -4.76 3.00
C TYR A 857 9.86 -5.89 3.87
N ALA A 858 9.02 -6.88 4.19
CA ALA A 858 9.37 -8.04 5.00
C ALA A 858 10.64 -8.75 4.50
N SER A 859 10.73 -9.06 3.20
CA SER A 859 11.88 -9.79 2.64
C SER A 859 13.17 -8.95 2.56
N PRO A 860 13.17 -7.71 2.02
CA PRO A 860 14.36 -6.85 2.04
C PRO A 860 14.93 -6.61 3.44
N LEU A 861 14.09 -6.32 4.43
CA LEU A 861 14.54 -6.11 5.82
C LEU A 861 15.09 -7.40 6.45
N LEU A 862 14.48 -8.56 6.16
CA LEU A 862 14.99 -9.86 6.61
C LEU A 862 16.42 -10.11 6.13
N VAL A 863 16.71 -9.77 4.87
CA VAL A 863 18.07 -9.85 4.30
C VAL A 863 19.03 -8.88 4.98
N LEU A 864 18.62 -7.63 5.24
CA LEU A 864 19.47 -6.66 5.94
C LEU A 864 19.82 -7.14 7.36
N PHE A 865 18.86 -7.72 8.09
CA PHE A 865 19.14 -8.34 9.40
C PHE A 865 20.09 -9.52 9.29
N ALA A 866 20.01 -10.30 8.20
CA ALA A 866 20.94 -11.40 7.93
C ALA A 866 22.38 -10.94 7.71
N LEU A 867 22.62 -9.67 7.33
CA LEU A 867 23.97 -9.10 7.24
C LEU A 867 24.69 -9.07 8.59
N VAL A 868 23.97 -9.05 9.72
CA VAL A 868 24.58 -9.18 11.06
C VAL A 868 25.21 -10.56 11.26
N VAL A 869 24.56 -11.62 10.78
CA VAL A 869 25.14 -12.97 10.79
C VAL A 869 26.29 -13.06 9.79
N TYR A 870 26.16 -12.44 8.61
CA TYR A 870 27.22 -12.39 7.61
C TYR A 870 28.52 -11.78 8.16
N MET A 871 28.44 -10.65 8.89
CA MET A 871 29.59 -10.01 9.56
C MET A 871 30.29 -10.96 10.55
N SER A 872 29.53 -11.78 11.27
CA SER A 872 30.08 -12.78 12.20
C SER A 872 30.83 -13.91 11.48
N VAL A 873 30.25 -14.41 10.39
CA VAL A 873 30.75 -15.58 9.68
C VAL A 873 31.98 -15.25 8.84
N LYS A 874 31.96 -14.15 8.08
CA LYS A 874 33.05 -13.74 7.17
C LYS A 874 33.90 -12.57 7.67
N GLY A 875 33.28 -11.52 8.22
CA GLY A 875 33.97 -10.26 8.57
C GLY A 875 35.10 -10.39 9.61
N CYS A 876 35.06 -11.42 10.47
CA CYS A 876 36.13 -11.72 11.42
C CYS A 876 37.26 -12.60 10.86
N LEU A 877 37.12 -13.20 9.66
CA LEU A 877 38.09 -14.19 9.16
C LEU A 877 39.33 -13.54 8.51
N VAL A 878 39.18 -12.31 7.98
CA VAL A 878 40.14 -11.65 7.08
C VAL A 878 41.29 -10.93 7.81
N THR A 879 41.17 -10.63 9.10
CA THR A 879 42.09 -9.70 9.79
C THR A 879 42.73 -10.32 11.03
N GLN A 880 43.70 -11.21 10.82
CA GLN A 880 44.46 -11.78 11.94
C GLN A 880 45.55 -10.83 12.50
N ASN A 881 45.98 -9.78 11.77
CA ASN A 881 47.15 -8.95 12.11
C ASN A 881 46.95 -7.40 11.98
N VAL A 882 45.75 -6.85 12.18
CA VAL A 882 45.50 -5.42 11.85
C VAL A 882 44.86 -4.61 12.98
N ASN A 883 45.21 -3.32 13.03
CA ASN A 883 44.75 -2.32 13.99
C ASN A 883 43.22 -2.33 14.21
N SER A 884 42.83 -2.12 15.46
CA SER A 884 41.46 -2.05 15.99
C SER A 884 40.45 -1.25 15.12
N GLY A 885 40.85 -0.09 14.59
CA GLY A 885 39.99 0.74 13.73
C GLY A 885 39.79 0.20 12.31
N HIS A 886 40.79 -0.52 11.77
CA HIS A 886 40.70 -1.17 10.47
C HIS A 886 39.79 -2.40 10.52
N LEU A 887 39.79 -3.14 11.64
CA LEU A 887 38.86 -4.25 11.87
C LEU A 887 37.39 -3.81 11.74
N LEU A 888 37.02 -2.70 12.39
CA LEU A 888 35.66 -2.16 12.34
C LEU A 888 35.30 -1.68 10.92
N GLN A 889 36.26 -1.07 10.22
CA GLN A 889 36.11 -0.62 8.83
C GLN A 889 35.88 -1.79 7.86
N THR A 890 36.64 -2.88 7.97
CA THR A 890 36.43 -4.06 7.12
C THR A 890 35.10 -4.76 7.46
N MET A 891 34.75 -4.87 8.75
CA MET A 891 33.51 -5.52 9.18
C MET A 891 32.25 -4.79 8.71
N LEU A 892 32.23 -3.45 8.78
CA LEU A 892 31.05 -2.64 8.42
C LEU A 892 31.05 -2.17 6.97
N GLY A 893 32.23 -2.07 6.33
CA GLY A 893 32.43 -1.43 5.04
C GLY A 893 31.48 -1.93 3.95
N PHE A 894 31.70 -3.14 3.42
CA PHE A 894 30.83 -3.67 2.37
C PHE A 894 29.39 -3.94 2.83
N PRO A 895 29.13 -4.54 4.01
CA PRO A 895 27.75 -4.80 4.46
C PRO A 895 26.88 -3.54 4.55
N CYS A 896 27.47 -2.38 4.81
CA CYS A 896 26.74 -1.10 4.81
C CYS A 896 26.77 -0.41 3.44
N LEU A 897 27.93 -0.31 2.79
CA LEU A 897 28.10 0.48 1.56
C LEU A 897 27.44 -0.14 0.34
N VAL A 898 27.45 -1.46 0.20
CA VAL A 898 26.91 -2.12 -1.01
C VAL A 898 25.40 -1.93 -1.13
N PRO A 899 24.57 -2.22 -0.11
CA PRO A 899 23.13 -1.94 -0.19
C PRO A 899 22.82 -0.45 -0.37
N LEU A 900 23.56 0.45 0.29
CA LEU A 900 23.40 1.90 0.13
C LEU A 900 23.70 2.35 -1.30
N THR A 901 24.77 1.83 -1.90
CA THR A 901 25.19 2.18 -3.27
C THR A 901 24.20 1.63 -4.30
N LEU A 902 23.78 0.37 -4.17
CA LEU A 902 22.77 -0.22 -5.05
C LEU A 902 21.45 0.56 -4.98
N ASN A 903 20.98 0.87 -3.78
CA ASN A 903 19.76 1.67 -3.60
C ASN A 903 19.92 3.08 -4.17
N SER A 904 21.05 3.75 -3.95
CA SER A 904 21.30 5.10 -4.49
C SER A 904 21.35 5.11 -6.02
N ILE A 905 21.95 4.10 -6.66
CA ILE A 905 21.95 3.96 -8.12
C ILE A 905 20.51 3.81 -8.64
N LEU A 906 19.75 2.86 -8.09
CA LEU A 906 18.38 2.59 -8.54
C LEU A 906 17.45 3.79 -8.28
N LEU A 907 17.54 4.41 -7.11
CA LEU A 907 16.75 5.59 -6.76
C LEU A 907 17.07 6.76 -7.69
N THR A 908 18.35 7.11 -7.88
CA THR A 908 18.74 8.23 -8.75
C THR A 908 18.37 7.96 -10.21
N ALA A 909 18.59 6.74 -10.70
CA ALA A 909 18.21 6.35 -12.05
C ALA A 909 16.68 6.45 -12.25
N TYR A 910 15.90 5.95 -11.29
CA TYR A 910 14.45 5.98 -11.38
C TYR A 910 13.88 7.41 -11.28
N THR A 911 14.48 8.28 -10.46
CA THR A 911 14.16 9.72 -10.44
C THR A 911 14.37 10.37 -11.80
N ILE A 912 15.48 10.06 -12.48
CA ILE A 912 15.77 10.60 -13.82
C ILE A 912 14.73 10.06 -14.82
N VAL A 913 14.44 8.76 -14.80
CA VAL A 913 13.42 8.16 -15.68
C VAL A 913 12.05 8.80 -15.43
N LEU A 914 11.63 8.96 -14.18
CA LEU A 914 10.37 9.60 -13.83
C LEU A 914 10.29 11.05 -14.34
N LEU A 915 11.40 11.80 -14.26
CA LEU A 915 11.49 13.15 -14.82
C LEU A 915 11.39 13.16 -16.36
N LEU A 916 12.01 12.19 -17.03
CA LEU A 916 11.90 12.01 -18.49
C LEU A 916 10.47 11.63 -18.89
N MET A 917 9.83 10.76 -18.10
CA MET A 917 8.47 10.27 -18.32
C MET A 917 7.38 11.19 -17.74
N ARG A 918 7.71 12.42 -17.36
CA ARG A 918 6.77 13.34 -16.67
C ARG A 918 5.48 13.63 -17.45
N ASN A 919 5.54 13.59 -18.79
CA ASN A 919 4.41 13.83 -19.70
C ASN A 919 3.88 12.52 -20.31
N HIS A 920 4.37 11.38 -19.86
CA HIS A 920 3.95 10.07 -20.36
C HIS A 920 2.56 9.72 -19.83
N LEU A 921 1.70 9.11 -20.64
CA LEU A 921 0.32 8.75 -20.28
C LEU A 921 0.25 7.95 -18.96
N PHE A 922 1.21 7.05 -18.75
CA PHE A 922 1.28 6.19 -17.56
C PHE A 922 2.04 6.79 -16.36
N VAL A 923 2.35 8.09 -16.37
CA VAL A 923 3.14 8.73 -15.29
C VAL A 923 2.47 8.61 -13.93
N TRP A 924 1.14 8.74 -13.87
CA TRP A 924 0.37 8.70 -12.62
C TRP A 924 -0.05 7.29 -12.22
N SER A 925 -0.15 6.38 -13.19
CA SER A 925 -0.67 5.03 -13.01
C SER A 925 0.40 3.98 -12.75
N VAL A 926 1.59 4.14 -13.35
CA VAL A 926 2.67 3.16 -13.26
C VAL A 926 3.92 3.78 -12.66
N PHE A 927 4.40 4.90 -13.21
CA PHE A 927 5.70 5.44 -12.81
C PHE A 927 5.71 6.10 -11.42
N SER A 928 4.67 6.87 -11.09
CA SER A 928 4.57 7.53 -9.77
C SER A 928 4.32 6.54 -8.63
N PRO A 929 3.41 5.54 -8.75
CA PRO A 929 3.27 4.48 -7.76
C PRO A 929 4.58 3.72 -7.52
N LYS A 930 5.26 3.30 -8.60
CA LYS A 930 6.59 2.70 -8.48
C LYS A 930 7.59 3.61 -7.75
N TYR A 931 7.54 4.92 -8.00
CA TYR A 931 8.44 5.87 -7.34
C TYR A 931 8.23 5.90 -5.82
N LEU A 932 6.98 5.80 -5.35
CA LEU A 932 6.70 5.63 -3.91
C LEU A 932 7.34 4.36 -3.36
N TYR A 933 7.23 3.24 -4.07
CA TYR A 933 7.89 1.99 -3.68
C TYR A 933 9.42 2.15 -3.64
N VAL A 934 10.03 2.88 -4.58
CA VAL A 934 11.48 3.14 -4.57
C VAL A 934 11.89 4.05 -3.40
N CYS A 935 11.07 5.06 -3.08
CA CYS A 935 11.26 5.93 -1.91
C CYS A 935 11.16 5.14 -0.60
N ALA A 936 10.11 4.33 -0.43
CA ALA A 936 9.90 3.51 0.75
C ALA A 936 10.96 2.40 0.88
N THR A 937 11.41 1.82 -0.24
CA THR A 937 12.59 0.92 -0.26
C THR A 937 13.81 1.65 0.29
N SER A 938 14.06 2.89 -0.13
CA SER A 938 15.20 3.69 0.35
C SER A 938 15.14 3.92 1.86
N VAL A 939 13.97 4.25 2.40
CA VAL A 939 13.76 4.35 3.85
C VAL A 939 14.07 3.02 4.55
N CYS A 940 13.58 1.90 4.01
CA CYS A 940 13.85 0.57 4.55
C CYS A 940 15.34 0.22 4.55
N ILE A 941 16.06 0.53 3.47
CA ILE A 941 17.51 0.33 3.38
C ILE A 941 18.23 1.19 4.43
N TYR A 942 17.87 2.47 4.58
CA TYR A 942 18.50 3.33 5.59
C TYR A 942 18.25 2.84 7.02
N ILE A 943 17.02 2.42 7.35
CA ILE A 943 16.70 1.85 8.67
C ILE A 943 17.48 0.56 8.91
N GLY A 944 17.45 -0.38 7.96
CA GLY A 944 18.13 -1.66 8.11
C GLY A 944 19.64 -1.52 8.23
N ILE A 945 20.27 -0.66 7.39
CA ILE A 945 21.70 -0.38 7.48
C ILE A 945 22.05 0.35 8.78
N PHE A 946 21.22 1.25 9.28
CA PHE A 946 21.40 1.85 10.60
C PHE A 946 21.41 0.78 11.70
N VAL A 947 20.48 -0.17 11.69
CA VAL A 947 20.45 -1.27 12.67
C VAL A 947 21.71 -2.14 12.57
N VAL A 948 22.15 -2.49 11.36
CA VAL A 948 23.38 -3.27 11.13
C VAL A 948 24.61 -2.53 11.66
N ALA A 949 24.78 -1.26 11.29
CA ALA A 949 25.91 -0.44 11.70
C ALA A 949 25.93 -0.17 13.21
N ALA A 950 24.77 0.14 13.80
CA ALA A 950 24.63 0.35 15.23
C ALA A 950 24.93 -0.92 16.02
N THR A 951 24.43 -2.08 15.58
CA THR A 951 24.67 -3.38 16.23
C THR A 951 26.15 -3.76 16.20
N GLY A 952 26.79 -3.62 15.04
CA GLY A 952 28.23 -3.90 14.88
C GLY A 952 29.09 -2.98 15.74
N THR A 953 28.84 -1.67 15.68
CA THR A 953 29.59 -0.65 16.44
C THR A 953 29.39 -0.80 17.95
N TYR A 954 28.15 -0.97 18.39
CA TYR A 954 27.81 -1.16 19.81
C TYR A 954 28.50 -2.40 20.39
N THR A 955 28.39 -3.54 19.71
CA THR A 955 29.00 -4.80 20.17
C THR A 955 30.51 -4.67 20.29
N TYR A 956 31.14 -4.04 19.30
CA TYR A 956 32.57 -3.76 19.31
C TYR A 956 32.99 -2.87 20.49
N LEU A 957 32.30 -1.74 20.71
CA LEU A 957 32.60 -0.80 21.80
C LEU A 957 32.42 -1.43 23.18
N VAL A 958 31.34 -2.18 23.40
CA VAL A 958 31.07 -2.84 24.68
C VAL A 958 32.13 -3.89 24.99
N LEU A 959 32.46 -4.75 24.03
CA LEU A 959 33.49 -5.79 24.23
C LEU A 959 34.88 -5.18 24.43
N GLY A 960 35.21 -4.12 23.70
CA GLY A 960 36.45 -3.36 23.90
C GLY A 960 36.56 -2.79 25.32
N LYS A 961 35.49 -2.14 25.81
CA LYS A 961 35.42 -1.62 27.19
C LYS A 961 35.56 -2.74 28.23
N ARG A 962 34.90 -3.88 28.01
CA ARG A 962 34.96 -5.03 28.92
C ARG A 962 36.35 -5.66 28.98
N LYS A 963 37.04 -5.78 27.84
CA LYS A 963 38.42 -6.26 27.78
C LYS A 963 39.35 -5.36 28.60
N ILE A 964 39.21 -4.04 28.49
CA ILE A 964 40.00 -3.08 29.29
C ILE A 964 39.71 -3.23 30.78
N MET A 965 38.44 -3.31 31.18
CA MET A 965 38.06 -3.50 32.59
C MET A 965 38.64 -4.79 33.19
N GLN A 966 38.56 -5.91 32.46
CA GLN A 966 39.13 -7.19 32.91
C GLN A 966 40.66 -7.16 33.01
N TYR A 967 41.33 -6.43 32.12
CA TYR A 967 42.78 -6.25 32.18
C TYR A 967 43.20 -5.41 33.39
N ILE A 968 42.47 -4.33 33.70
CA ILE A 968 42.70 -3.52 34.91
C ILE A 968 42.50 -4.38 36.17
N GLU A 969 41.44 -5.19 36.23
CA GLU A 969 41.20 -6.11 37.35
C GLU A 969 42.34 -7.14 37.52
N LEU A 970 42.90 -7.64 36.42
CA LEU A 970 44.05 -8.56 36.46
C LEU A 970 45.32 -7.86 36.97
N LEU A 971 45.60 -6.63 36.54
CA LEU A 971 46.74 -5.83 37.03
C LEU A 971 46.59 -5.50 38.52
N GLN A 972 45.39 -5.20 38.99
CA GLN A 972 45.09 -5.01 40.42
C GLN A 972 45.33 -6.28 41.21
N LYS A 973 44.90 -7.44 40.69
CA LYS A 973 45.06 -8.74 41.36
C LYS A 973 46.51 -9.21 41.43
N ASN A 974 47.36 -8.75 40.50
CA ASN A 974 48.80 -9.01 40.49
C ASN A 974 49.63 -7.96 41.25
N GLN A 975 48.99 -7.04 42.00
CA GLN A 975 49.64 -5.96 42.77
C GLN A 975 50.44 -4.94 41.92
N GLU A 976 50.17 -4.81 40.63
CA GLU A 976 50.92 -3.89 39.74
C GLU A 976 50.30 -2.48 39.65
N LEU A 977 49.07 -2.24 40.14
CA LEU A 977 48.41 -0.92 40.13
C LEU A 977 47.51 -0.69 41.36
N VAL A 978 47.64 0.47 42.02
CA VAL A 978 46.74 0.95 43.09
C VAL A 978 45.76 1.97 42.53
N VAL A 979 44.46 1.66 42.47
CA VAL A 979 43.38 2.53 41.95
C VAL A 979 42.14 2.43 42.87
N PRO A 980 41.31 3.48 43.04
CA PRO A 980 40.31 3.57 44.11
C PRO A 980 39.19 2.51 44.08
N ALA A 981 38.69 2.17 45.27
CA ALA A 981 37.73 1.09 45.58
C ALA A 981 36.35 1.13 44.87
N ALA A 982 36.02 2.21 44.15
CA ALA A 982 34.76 2.33 43.41
C ALA A 982 34.63 1.32 42.24
N PHE A 983 35.76 0.84 41.70
CA PHE A 983 35.78 -0.10 40.57
C PHE A 983 35.44 -1.56 40.95
N HIS A 984 35.67 -1.97 42.20
CA HIS A 984 35.57 -3.37 42.63
C HIS A 984 34.11 -3.89 42.76
N ARG A 985 33.10 -3.00 42.75
CA ARG A 985 31.69 -3.35 42.98
C ARG A 985 30.91 -3.81 41.73
N ILE A 986 31.47 -3.66 40.52
CA ILE A 986 30.73 -3.85 39.26
C ILE A 986 30.83 -5.30 38.74
N SER A 987 31.92 -6.02 39.00
CA SER A 987 32.21 -7.33 38.37
C SER A 987 31.42 -8.51 38.98
N PHE A 988 31.29 -8.59 40.31
CA PHE A 988 30.63 -9.71 41.00
C PHE A 988 29.09 -9.65 41.05
N LYS A 989 28.47 -8.46 40.91
CA LYS A 989 27.01 -8.33 40.88
C LYS A 989 26.37 -8.82 39.57
N ASN A 990 27.14 -8.89 38.47
CA ASN A 990 26.61 -9.12 37.14
C ASN A 990 26.23 -10.59 36.85
N MET A 991 26.84 -11.59 37.50
CA MET A 991 26.42 -13.00 37.37
C MET A 991 25.13 -13.33 38.14
N ALA A 992 24.88 -12.65 39.27
CA ALA A 992 23.60 -12.76 39.99
C ALA A 992 22.46 -12.07 39.23
N ALA A 993 22.76 -10.96 38.54
CA ALA A 993 21.80 -10.24 37.71
C ALA A 993 21.28 -11.07 36.52
N LEU A 994 22.11 -11.91 35.87
CA LEU A 994 21.64 -12.80 34.79
C LEU A 994 20.64 -13.85 35.30
N LYS A 995 20.86 -14.38 36.51
CA LYS A 995 19.90 -15.28 37.18
C LYS A 995 18.61 -14.55 37.58
N HIS A 996 18.70 -13.29 38.01
CA HIS A 996 17.52 -12.49 38.38
C HIS A 996 16.73 -11.98 37.17
N CYS A 997 17.39 -11.59 36.07
CA CYS A 997 16.72 -11.28 34.80
C CYS A 997 16.07 -12.53 34.19
N PHE A 998 16.69 -13.70 34.34
CA PHE A 998 16.10 -14.99 33.94
C PHE A 998 14.85 -15.32 34.77
N LEU A 999 14.92 -15.16 36.09
CA LEU A 999 13.76 -15.39 36.96
C LEU A 999 12.65 -14.38 36.67
N LEU A 1000 12.99 -13.11 36.42
CA LEU A 1000 12.04 -12.06 36.09
C LEU A 1000 11.40 -12.26 34.71
N SER A 1001 12.14 -12.68 33.68
CA SER A 1001 11.56 -12.96 32.36
C SER A 1001 10.69 -14.21 32.38
N MET A 1002 11.07 -15.25 33.14
CA MET A 1002 10.21 -16.41 33.39
C MET A 1002 8.95 -15.98 34.13
N ILE A 1003 9.07 -15.24 35.22
CA ILE A 1003 7.92 -14.77 36.01
C ILE A 1003 7.00 -13.93 35.12
N VAL A 1004 7.51 -12.98 34.34
CA VAL A 1004 6.69 -12.15 33.44
C VAL A 1004 6.02 -13.00 32.35
N ALA A 1005 6.75 -13.92 31.70
CA ALA A 1005 6.19 -14.79 30.67
C ALA A 1005 5.12 -15.76 31.21
N PHE A 1006 5.34 -16.34 32.40
CA PHE A 1006 4.36 -17.19 33.09
C PHE A 1006 3.18 -16.40 33.66
N SER A 1007 3.41 -15.16 34.13
CA SER A 1007 2.36 -14.27 34.60
C SER A 1007 1.43 -13.88 33.45
N LEU A 1008 2.01 -13.53 32.29
CA LEU A 1008 1.26 -13.16 31.08
C LEU A 1008 0.51 -14.35 30.47
N SER A 1009 1.05 -15.57 30.52
CA SER A 1009 0.35 -16.77 30.05
C SER A 1009 -0.76 -17.26 31.00
N SER A 1010 -0.74 -16.86 32.28
CA SER A 1010 -1.72 -17.25 33.30
C SER A 1010 -3.00 -16.41 33.35
N PHE A 1011 -3.11 -15.34 32.54
CA PHE A 1011 -4.29 -14.45 32.52
C PHE A 1011 -5.62 -15.16 32.15
N GLN A 1012 -5.57 -16.40 31.68
CA GLN A 1012 -6.74 -17.21 31.35
C GLN A 1012 -7.64 -17.54 32.55
N MET A 1013 -7.10 -17.58 33.78
CA MET A 1013 -7.93 -17.76 34.99
C MET A 1013 -8.69 -16.49 35.43
N SER A 1014 -8.15 -15.31 35.15
CA SER A 1014 -8.82 -14.04 35.46
C SER A 1014 -9.99 -13.73 34.50
N MET A 1015 -9.94 -14.28 33.28
CA MET A 1015 -11.00 -14.20 32.27
C MET A 1015 -12.21 -15.07 32.61
N ALA A 1016 -12.01 -16.25 33.22
CA ALA A 1016 -13.12 -17.07 33.72
C ALA A 1016 -13.86 -16.37 34.88
N ALA A 1017 -13.12 -15.70 35.77
CA ALA A 1017 -13.69 -14.92 36.87
C ALA A 1017 -14.43 -13.65 36.37
N ARG A 1018 -13.93 -12.98 35.32
CA ARG A 1018 -14.62 -11.84 34.69
C ARG A 1018 -15.87 -12.24 33.89
N ASN A 1019 -15.84 -13.38 33.21
CA ASN A 1019 -17.03 -13.89 32.52
C ASN A 1019 -18.12 -14.34 33.50
N LEU A 1020 -17.77 -14.73 34.73
CA LEU A 1020 -18.71 -14.96 35.83
C LEU A 1020 -19.30 -13.67 36.41
N LEU A 1021 -18.57 -12.55 36.33
CA LEU A 1021 -19.05 -11.22 36.75
C LEU A 1021 -19.86 -10.48 35.67
N GLN A 1022 -19.86 -10.97 34.43
CA GLN A 1022 -20.56 -10.39 33.28
C GLN A 1022 -21.75 -11.24 32.79
N ALA A 1023 -22.14 -12.28 33.53
CA ALA A 1023 -23.42 -12.94 33.30
C ALA A 1023 -24.58 -11.95 33.57
N PRO A 1024 -25.63 -11.93 32.73
CA PRO A 1024 -26.78 -11.05 32.94
C PRO A 1024 -27.39 -11.31 34.32
N ALA A 1025 -27.79 -10.23 35.01
CA ALA A 1025 -28.42 -10.30 36.31
C ALA A 1025 -29.54 -11.35 36.33
N GLY A 1026 -29.46 -12.30 37.27
CA GLY A 1026 -30.58 -13.16 37.59
C GLY A 1026 -31.82 -12.35 38.03
N PRO A 1027 -33.01 -12.95 38.07
CA PRO A 1027 -34.26 -12.23 38.30
C PRO A 1027 -34.21 -11.49 39.66
N LEU A 1028 -34.49 -10.18 39.66
CA LEU A 1028 -34.64 -9.41 40.89
C LEU A 1028 -35.84 -9.93 41.72
N PRO A 1029 -35.81 -9.83 43.07
CA PRO A 1029 -36.91 -10.27 43.92
C PRO A 1029 -38.16 -9.40 43.68
N THR A 1030 -39.31 -10.05 43.59
CA THR A 1030 -40.62 -9.40 43.46
C THR A 1030 -40.96 -8.56 44.70
N LEU A 1031 -41.33 -7.30 44.48
CA LEU A 1031 -41.96 -6.42 45.48
C LEU A 1031 -43.34 -6.99 45.88
N PRO A 1032 -43.76 -6.85 47.15
CA PRO A 1032 -45.07 -7.34 47.60
C PRO A 1032 -46.21 -6.49 47.01
N PRO A 1033 -47.35 -7.09 46.61
CA PRO A 1033 -48.44 -6.37 45.98
C PRO A 1033 -49.30 -5.63 46.99
N MET A 1034 -49.71 -4.40 46.66
CA MET A 1034 -50.75 -3.66 47.40
C MET A 1034 -52.15 -4.29 47.20
N PRO A 1035 -53.09 -4.14 48.15
CA PRO A 1035 -54.37 -4.84 48.14
C PRO A 1035 -55.30 -4.32 47.03
N LYS A 1036 -55.86 -5.23 46.22
CA LYS A 1036 -56.94 -4.93 45.28
C LYS A 1036 -58.30 -4.94 45.98
N VAL A 1037 -59.07 -3.89 45.73
CA VAL A 1037 -60.49 -3.77 46.09
C VAL A 1037 -61.32 -4.72 45.22
N ALA A 1038 -62.21 -5.50 45.83
CA ALA A 1038 -63.08 -6.47 45.19
C ALA A 1038 -64.39 -5.83 44.70
N LEU A 1039 -64.81 -6.18 43.47
CA LEU A 1039 -66.19 -6.01 42.98
C LEU A 1039 -66.83 -7.40 42.74
N PRO A 1040 -68.15 -7.55 42.95
CA PRO A 1040 -68.85 -8.84 42.99
C PRO A 1040 -69.17 -9.44 41.60
N PRO A 1041 -69.57 -10.73 41.54
CA PRO A 1041 -69.48 -11.58 40.36
C PRO A 1041 -70.78 -11.62 39.52
N MET A 1042 -70.63 -11.97 38.24
CA MET A 1042 -71.72 -12.27 37.30
C MET A 1042 -71.57 -13.69 36.72
N PRO A 1043 -72.66 -14.33 36.26
CA PRO A 1043 -72.98 -15.73 36.53
C PRO A 1043 -72.38 -16.76 35.57
N SER A 1044 -72.28 -17.99 36.08
CA SER A 1044 -71.80 -19.21 35.43
C SER A 1044 -72.81 -19.79 34.43
N ILE A 1045 -72.32 -20.20 33.26
CA ILE A 1045 -73.03 -20.98 32.23
C ILE A 1045 -72.30 -22.33 32.03
N PRO A 1046 -73.02 -23.45 31.77
CA PRO A 1046 -72.64 -24.79 32.19
C PRO A 1046 -71.59 -25.50 31.32
N THR A 1047 -70.87 -26.40 31.98
CA THR A 1047 -69.97 -27.40 31.40
C THR A 1047 -70.74 -28.43 30.57
N LEU A 1048 -70.29 -28.66 29.33
CA LEU A 1048 -70.67 -29.79 28.48
C LEU A 1048 -69.48 -30.75 28.26
N PRO A 1049 -69.75 -32.02 27.92
CA PRO A 1049 -68.95 -33.16 28.33
C PRO A 1049 -67.75 -33.45 27.43
N GLN A 1050 -66.78 -34.10 28.04
CA GLN A 1050 -65.55 -34.62 27.45
C GLN A 1050 -65.86 -35.69 26.39
N ALA A 1051 -65.59 -35.36 25.12
CA ALA A 1051 -65.67 -36.32 24.01
C ALA A 1051 -64.27 -36.89 23.73
N THR A 1052 -64.07 -38.14 24.15
CA THR A 1052 -62.99 -39.04 23.74
C THR A 1052 -63.27 -39.63 22.36
N LEU A 1053 -62.33 -39.54 21.42
CA LEU A 1053 -62.28 -40.36 20.20
C LEU A 1053 -60.80 -40.52 19.72
N PRO A 1054 -60.49 -41.54 18.89
CA PRO A 1054 -59.70 -42.71 19.27
C PRO A 1054 -58.27 -42.69 18.64
N PRO A 1055 -57.41 -43.72 18.85
CA PRO A 1055 -56.00 -43.65 18.49
C PRO A 1055 -55.82 -43.82 16.98
N LEU A 1056 -55.11 -42.90 16.32
CA LEU A 1056 -54.90 -42.98 14.88
C LEU A 1056 -53.69 -43.88 14.54
N PRO A 1057 -53.79 -44.76 13.52
CA PRO A 1057 -52.99 -45.97 13.40
C PRO A 1057 -51.74 -45.81 12.51
N THR A 1058 -50.86 -46.79 12.61
CA THR A 1058 -49.73 -47.04 11.72
C THR A 1058 -50.11 -47.83 10.45
N LEU A 1059 -49.31 -47.63 9.38
CA LEU A 1059 -49.14 -48.38 8.09
C LEU A 1059 -50.01 -47.96 6.88
N PRO A 1060 -49.55 -48.10 5.59
CA PRO A 1060 -48.46 -48.96 5.08
C PRO A 1060 -47.42 -48.31 4.12
N ASN A 1061 -46.40 -49.10 3.76
CA ASN A 1061 -45.45 -48.87 2.66
C ASN A 1061 -46.15 -48.63 1.32
N GLN A 1062 -45.67 -47.67 0.51
CA GLN A 1062 -46.12 -47.47 -0.88
C GLN A 1062 -44.99 -46.87 -1.76
N PRO A 1063 -45.10 -46.90 -3.10
CA PRO A 1063 -44.25 -47.71 -3.96
C PRO A 1063 -43.24 -46.88 -4.78
N THR A 1064 -42.30 -47.60 -5.39
CA THR A 1064 -41.40 -47.14 -6.45
C THR A 1064 -42.12 -46.36 -7.56
N LEU A 1065 -41.67 -45.13 -7.84
CA LEU A 1065 -42.03 -44.39 -9.05
C LEU A 1065 -41.21 -44.85 -10.28
N PRO A 1066 -41.72 -44.65 -11.51
CA PRO A 1066 -41.25 -45.31 -12.72
C PRO A 1066 -39.98 -44.68 -13.31
N LYS A 1067 -39.25 -45.50 -14.08
CA LYS A 1067 -38.19 -45.05 -14.99
C LYS A 1067 -38.75 -44.04 -16.01
N LEU A 1068 -38.09 -42.89 -16.13
CA LEU A 1068 -38.29 -41.94 -17.23
C LEU A 1068 -37.71 -42.52 -18.55
N PRO A 1069 -38.24 -42.16 -19.74
CA PRO A 1069 -37.88 -42.76 -21.02
C PRO A 1069 -36.44 -42.45 -21.45
N THR A 1070 -35.82 -43.43 -22.11
CA THR A 1070 -34.61 -43.25 -22.92
C THR A 1070 -34.89 -42.33 -24.11
N LEU A 1071 -34.09 -41.27 -24.27
CA LEU A 1071 -33.99 -40.47 -25.48
C LEU A 1071 -33.52 -41.33 -26.68
N PRO A 1072 -33.94 -41.01 -27.91
CA PRO A 1072 -33.53 -41.74 -29.12
C PRO A 1072 -32.03 -41.57 -29.41
N PRO A 1073 -31.39 -42.55 -30.07
CA PRO A 1073 -30.00 -42.45 -30.46
C PRO A 1073 -29.82 -41.37 -31.53
N MET A 1074 -28.89 -40.45 -31.30
CA MET A 1074 -28.41 -39.52 -32.33
C MET A 1074 -27.71 -40.27 -33.47
N PRO A 1075 -27.79 -39.77 -34.71
CA PRO A 1075 -27.05 -40.31 -35.85
C PRO A 1075 -25.54 -40.31 -35.59
N ALA A 1076 -24.86 -41.37 -36.02
CA ALA A 1076 -23.41 -41.47 -35.96
C ALA A 1076 -22.76 -40.38 -36.83
N ALA A 1077 -22.02 -39.47 -36.19
CA ALA A 1077 -21.10 -38.58 -36.87
C ALA A 1077 -19.90 -39.39 -37.44
N PRO A 1078 -19.34 -38.97 -38.60
CA PRO A 1078 -18.29 -39.71 -39.27
C PRO A 1078 -17.02 -39.79 -38.41
N LYS A 1079 -16.44 -40.99 -38.38
CA LYS A 1079 -15.21 -41.33 -37.67
C LYS A 1079 -14.03 -40.61 -38.31
N VAL A 1080 -13.57 -39.50 -37.72
CA VAL A 1080 -12.27 -38.91 -38.08
C VAL A 1080 -11.17 -39.74 -37.42
N THR A 1081 -10.51 -40.57 -38.22
CA THR A 1081 -9.29 -41.29 -37.85
C THR A 1081 -8.12 -40.31 -37.70
N LEU A 1082 -7.65 -40.11 -36.47
CA LEU A 1082 -6.28 -39.65 -36.23
C LEU A 1082 -5.30 -40.80 -36.53
N PRO A 1083 -4.12 -40.53 -37.13
CA PRO A 1083 -3.11 -41.55 -37.39
C PRO A 1083 -2.52 -42.09 -36.07
N PRO A 1084 -2.04 -43.35 -36.04
CA PRO A 1084 -1.51 -43.96 -34.83
C PRO A 1084 -0.18 -43.32 -34.42
N LEU A 1085 0.01 -43.17 -33.11
CA LEU A 1085 1.31 -42.88 -32.51
C LEU A 1085 2.27 -44.03 -32.86
N PRO A 1086 3.48 -43.76 -33.39
CA PRO A 1086 4.46 -44.81 -33.60
C PRO A 1086 5.00 -45.29 -32.24
N SER A 1087 4.79 -46.58 -31.96
CA SER A 1087 5.57 -47.33 -30.97
C SER A 1087 6.94 -47.62 -31.56
N ASN A 1088 8.03 -47.12 -30.96
CA ASN A 1088 9.37 -47.71 -31.08
C ASN A 1088 10.38 -47.09 -30.08
N PRO A 1089 11.51 -47.76 -29.80
CA PRO A 1089 11.92 -48.13 -28.45
C PRO A 1089 12.97 -47.20 -27.82
N ILE A 1090 13.19 -47.41 -26.52
CA ILE A 1090 14.28 -46.85 -25.72
C ILE A 1090 15.63 -47.02 -26.45
N PRO A 1091 16.38 -45.93 -26.74
CA PRO A 1091 17.77 -46.02 -27.17
C PRO A 1091 18.70 -46.04 -25.96
N THR A 1092 19.49 -47.11 -25.86
CA THR A 1092 20.55 -47.32 -24.85
C THR A 1092 21.90 -46.74 -25.26
N THR A 1093 21.96 -45.57 -25.92
CA THR A 1093 23.24 -44.93 -26.28
C THR A 1093 23.22 -43.41 -26.13
N ILE A 1094 24.27 -42.90 -25.49
CA ILE A 1094 24.55 -41.48 -25.17
C ILE A 1094 24.88 -40.72 -26.48
N PRO A 1095 24.27 -39.55 -26.77
CA PRO A 1095 24.72 -38.70 -27.87
C PRO A 1095 25.87 -37.77 -27.44
N SER A 1096 26.82 -37.57 -28.35
CA SER A 1096 27.97 -36.67 -28.23
C SER A 1096 27.57 -35.18 -28.28
N ILE A 1097 28.40 -34.36 -27.63
CA ILE A 1097 28.26 -32.90 -27.47
C ILE A 1097 28.33 -32.18 -28.85
N PRO A 1098 27.43 -31.22 -29.17
CA PRO A 1098 27.58 -30.39 -30.36
C PRO A 1098 28.57 -29.24 -30.13
N ASN A 1099 29.38 -28.93 -31.16
CA ASN A 1099 30.30 -27.81 -31.19
C ASN A 1099 29.58 -26.44 -31.17
N ILE A 1100 30.19 -25.48 -30.48
CA ILE A 1100 29.74 -24.10 -30.30
C ILE A 1100 29.81 -23.32 -31.63
N PRO A 1101 28.77 -22.56 -32.03
CA PRO A 1101 28.83 -21.70 -33.21
C PRO A 1101 29.66 -20.43 -32.91
N SER A 1102 30.53 -20.04 -33.84
CA SER A 1102 31.42 -18.88 -33.74
C SER A 1102 30.81 -17.57 -34.24
N THR A 1103 29.49 -17.44 -34.32
CA THR A 1103 28.81 -16.25 -34.85
C THR A 1103 27.63 -15.82 -33.97
N ILE A 1104 27.69 -14.57 -33.49
CA ILE A 1104 26.66 -13.90 -32.67
C ILE A 1104 25.50 -13.49 -33.58
N PRO A 1105 24.22 -13.80 -33.27
CA PRO A 1105 23.09 -13.25 -34.01
C PRO A 1105 22.85 -11.78 -33.62
N THR A 1106 22.53 -10.95 -34.61
CA THR A 1106 22.17 -9.55 -34.47
C THR A 1106 20.85 -9.35 -33.72
N ILE A 1107 20.84 -8.40 -32.79
CA ILE A 1107 19.70 -7.97 -31.97
C ILE A 1107 18.73 -7.14 -32.86
N PRO A 1108 17.42 -7.44 -32.93
CA PRO A 1108 16.47 -6.57 -33.62
C PRO A 1108 16.18 -5.33 -32.75
N PHE A 1109 16.32 -4.15 -33.35
CA PHE A 1109 15.94 -2.86 -32.77
C PHE A 1109 14.41 -2.71 -32.64
N LEU A 1110 14.02 -2.01 -31.56
CA LEU A 1110 12.78 -1.23 -31.31
C LEU A 1110 11.70 -1.29 -32.40
N SER A 1111 10.58 -1.95 -32.10
CA SER A 1111 9.30 -1.69 -32.77
C SER A 1111 8.66 -0.43 -32.17
N PRO A 1112 8.13 0.51 -32.99
CA PRO A 1112 7.40 1.66 -32.48
C PRO A 1112 6.04 1.24 -31.87
N PRO A 1113 5.47 2.03 -30.95
CA PRO A 1113 4.21 1.69 -30.29
C PRO A 1113 3.03 1.76 -31.28
N PRO A 1114 1.98 0.92 -31.09
CA PRO A 1114 0.78 1.00 -31.90
C PRO A 1114 0.04 2.30 -31.56
N SER A 1115 -0.33 3.05 -32.59
CA SER A 1115 -1.31 4.13 -32.50
C SER A 1115 -2.69 3.54 -32.19
N ASN A 1116 -3.27 3.94 -31.07
CA ASN A 1116 -4.70 4.19 -30.88
C ASN A 1116 -4.93 4.88 -29.55
#